data_AF-A0A7K3XQA5-F1
#
_entry.id   AF-A0A7K3XQA5-F1
#
_cell.length_a   1.000
_cell.length_b   1.000
_cell.length_c   1.000
_cell.angle_alpha   90.00
_cell.angle_beta   90.00
_cell.angle_gamma   90.00
#
_symmetry.space_group_name_H-M   'P 1'
#
loop_
_entity.id
_entity.type
_entity.pdbx_description
1 polymer ?
#
loop_
_entity_poly.entity_id
_entity_poly.type
_entity_poly.pdbx_seq_one_letter_code
_entity_poly.pdbx_strand_id
1 'polypeptide(L)'
;MKNKLTTWLCVLSLFLTLSCTNDKSANKLSFSNSLAEISINNSSTVLWEYNVKSSGKTISFAGPRFEIDGAELLPNLKDITKVGEPLKLRNGVMEYVFEGTYPDKPDLKLRMYFRLPDTNPIVRFKYELVTDHLHTLTKLHDNDNISYFETSFDKLPQVKEIRFSEFNEMVHSFCLSERNIETKHFNNKEKLMGPILLGSSSDHSFLVAYEHGSQVPDAFVEFSLSADKKAELKAVKGNYYRGQTLDKNLSFTTIWFEAVAIQGNEDQLAATYREFVLKYMTENLESRKPYLFYNTWNFQERNRNWYKKPYLADMNEERMLKEIETAHQMGIEVFVIDAGWFEKTGDWAPSEIRFPDQLKTIKKRLTEYGMKLGLWFNPNAAAVSSKILAKNRDCVKTINGKEDPPSKIWETEESYGMCLVSKYRDDFANELIRCAKEYGVTYFKWDAIGQYGCNDPRHFHGNENNTPQERAECFAFEVGRSMAYVVDKLCAAIPEAIVDFDITEGNRSVGLGFLAAGKYFLINNGPYYFNYDIPFDRENGQWNIFFYPGPARTWICRTPLTYDKWFPSVLFLTHYLPDDPYENQSIALGSLILGQNGIWGDLPAISKEGIAFFGKTLNEYKQIRDDITAATLIRDGAVGGSPEVYEKINPATGKGAVVVFSSHPGKYSYVTHYKPSRKISATRGVEVTYDNEGYAVLTLEFSKAEAKIILFGVSL
;
A
#
# COMPACT_ATOMS: atom_id res chain seq x y z
N MET A 1 60.99 14.80 44.59
CA MET A 1 61.17 16.25 44.34
C MET A 1 59.92 16.70 43.58
N LYS A 2 59.05 17.51 44.20
CA LYS A 2 58.88 18.97 43.99
C LYS A 2 58.34 19.39 42.60
N ASN A 3 57.07 19.85 42.60
CA ASN A 3 56.46 20.86 41.70
C ASN A 3 56.18 20.48 40.23
N LYS A 4 55.14 21.01 39.53
CA LYS A 4 53.83 21.64 39.91
C LYS A 4 52.96 21.82 38.63
N LEU A 5 51.72 22.34 38.79
CA LEU A 5 50.73 22.74 37.75
C LEU A 5 49.97 21.53 37.12
N THR A 6 48.62 21.40 37.12
CA THR A 6 47.46 22.34 37.08
C THR A 6 47.36 23.04 35.70
N THR A 7 46.27 23.07 34.93
CA THR A 7 44.92 23.69 35.15
C THR A 7 44.12 23.46 33.84
N TRP A 8 42.81 23.16 33.71
CA TRP A 8 41.66 22.81 34.58
C TRP A 8 40.51 22.27 33.69
N LEU A 9 39.54 21.49 34.21
CA LEU A 9 38.09 21.73 33.97
C LEU A 9 37.19 20.88 34.90
N CYS A 10 36.11 21.47 35.41
CA CYS A 10 35.13 20.81 36.29
C CYS A 10 33.71 21.00 35.74
N VAL A 11 32.84 20.01 35.96
CA VAL A 11 31.37 20.17 35.95
C VAL A 11 30.81 19.49 37.20
N LEU A 12 29.76 20.08 37.79
CA LEU A 12 29.26 19.74 39.12
C LEU A 12 28.45 18.43 39.13
N SER A 13 28.69 17.59 40.14
CA SER A 13 27.70 16.65 40.64
C SER A 13 26.81 17.39 41.65
N LEU A 14 25.60 17.79 41.25
CA LEU A 14 24.64 18.40 42.16
C LEU A 14 23.55 17.39 42.54
N PHE A 15 23.41 17.09 43.84
CA PHE A 15 22.24 16.37 44.34
C PHE A 15 21.00 17.24 44.20
N LEU A 16 19.93 16.68 43.63
CA LEU A 16 18.60 17.25 43.70
C LEU A 16 17.62 16.14 44.08
N THR A 17 16.93 16.34 45.21
CA THR A 17 16.03 15.36 45.80
C THR A 17 14.73 15.28 45.02
N LEU A 18 14.62 14.28 44.14
CA LEU A 18 13.31 13.82 43.67
C LEU A 18 12.52 13.30 44.87
N SER A 19 11.46 14.02 45.24
CA SER A 19 10.55 13.59 46.30
C SER A 19 9.88 12.28 45.89
N CYS A 20 10.06 11.24 46.69
CA CYS A 20 9.30 9.99 46.54
C CYS A 20 7.85 10.23 46.98
N THR A 21 7.06 10.89 46.14
CA THR A 21 5.62 10.80 46.19
C THR A 21 5.25 9.35 45.91
N ASN A 22 4.78 8.64 46.93
CA ASN A 22 4.17 7.32 46.80
C ASN A 22 2.85 7.44 46.03
N ASP A 23 2.95 7.70 44.73
CA ASP A 23 1.79 7.64 43.85
C ASP A 23 1.47 6.17 43.62
N LYS A 24 0.39 5.72 44.27
CA LYS A 24 -0.14 4.38 44.07
C LYS A 24 -0.80 4.37 42.69
N SER A 25 -0.03 4.02 41.66
CA SER A 25 -0.52 3.83 40.31
C SER A 25 -1.54 2.69 40.28
N ALA A 26 -2.79 3.01 40.61
CA ALA A 26 -3.94 2.17 40.33
C ALA A 26 -3.96 1.86 38.82
N ASN A 27 -4.49 0.70 38.45
CA ASN A 27 -4.54 0.22 37.07
C ASN A 27 -5.24 1.24 36.15
N LYS A 28 -4.49 2.19 35.59
CA LYS A 28 -5.04 3.17 34.66
C LYS A 28 -5.30 2.42 33.35
N LEU A 29 -6.57 2.19 33.06
CA LEU A 29 -7.02 1.61 31.79
C LEU A 29 -6.94 2.66 30.67
N SER A 30 -5.79 3.32 30.51
CA SER A 30 -5.55 4.27 29.41
C SER A 30 -4.07 4.32 29.03
N PHE A 31 -3.82 4.76 27.80
CA PHE A 31 -2.49 4.99 27.24
C PHE A 31 -2.52 6.24 26.35
N SER A 32 -1.37 6.89 26.14
CA SER A 32 -1.37 8.20 25.46
C SER A 32 -0.01 8.57 24.88
N ASN A 33 -0.01 9.41 23.85
CA ASN A 33 1.17 10.12 23.36
C ASN A 33 1.04 11.63 23.67
N SER A 34 1.72 12.51 22.94
CA SER A 34 1.61 13.98 23.13
C SER A 34 0.31 14.58 22.55
N LEU A 35 -0.41 13.86 21.69
CA LEU A 35 -1.51 14.38 20.87
C LEU A 35 -2.88 13.78 21.24
N ALA A 36 -2.90 12.51 21.64
CA ALA A 36 -4.11 11.76 21.97
C ALA A 36 -3.94 10.95 23.28
N GLU A 37 -5.04 10.73 23.99
CA GLU A 37 -5.16 9.72 25.04
C GLU A 37 -6.32 8.78 24.72
N ILE A 38 -6.11 7.48 24.88
CA ILE A 38 -7.10 6.44 24.66
C ILE A 38 -7.43 5.79 26.00
N SER A 39 -8.69 5.82 26.43
CA SER A 39 -9.16 5.22 27.68
C SER A 39 -10.13 4.07 27.42
N ILE A 40 -9.86 2.91 27.99
CA ILE A 40 -10.73 1.74 27.97
C ILE A 40 -11.75 1.90 29.10
N ASN A 41 -13.01 1.99 28.70
CA ASN A 41 -14.16 2.06 29.57
C ASN A 41 -14.74 0.65 29.77
N ASN A 42 -15.85 0.54 30.51
CA ASN A 42 -16.57 -0.72 30.62
C ASN A 42 -18.09 -0.51 30.72
N SER A 43 -18.72 -0.25 29.57
CA SER A 43 -20.17 -0.32 29.43
C SER A 43 -20.56 -0.96 28.10
N SER A 44 -21.78 -1.49 28.02
CA SER A 44 -22.34 -2.04 26.78
C SER A 44 -22.53 -1.02 25.66
N THR A 45 -22.39 0.29 25.93
CA THR A 45 -22.53 1.38 24.95
C THR A 45 -21.21 2.07 24.61
N VAL A 46 -20.20 2.00 25.49
CA VAL A 46 -18.86 2.58 25.28
C VAL A 46 -17.82 1.63 25.85
N LEU A 47 -17.08 0.96 24.95
CA LEU A 47 -15.95 0.10 25.33
C LEU A 47 -14.67 0.92 25.49
N TRP A 48 -14.46 1.95 24.67
CA TRP A 48 -13.31 2.83 24.80
C TRP A 48 -13.56 4.22 24.20
N GLU A 49 -12.68 5.15 24.54
CA GLU A 49 -12.75 6.56 24.16
C GLU A 49 -11.40 7.09 23.67
N TYR A 50 -11.46 7.93 22.64
CA TYR A 50 -10.35 8.69 22.09
C TYR A 50 -10.48 10.15 22.54
N ASN A 51 -9.47 10.73 23.18
CA ASN A 51 -9.42 12.13 23.59
C ASN A 51 -8.35 12.92 22.83
N VAL A 52 -8.75 14.02 22.17
CA VAL A 52 -7.85 14.97 21.47
C VAL A 52 -7.22 15.92 22.49
N LYS A 53 -5.95 15.71 22.89
CA LYS A 53 -5.33 16.44 24.00
C LYS A 53 -5.28 17.96 23.83
N SER A 54 -5.20 18.46 22.59
CA SER A 54 -5.15 19.91 22.32
C SER A 54 -6.48 20.63 22.54
N SER A 55 -7.61 19.90 22.48
CA SER A 55 -8.96 20.49 22.50
C SER A 55 -9.90 19.89 23.56
N GLY A 56 -9.49 18.80 24.22
CA GLY A 56 -10.31 18.06 25.17
C GLY A 56 -11.52 17.33 24.57
N LYS A 57 -11.71 17.38 23.23
CA LYS A 57 -12.81 16.68 22.54
C LYS A 57 -12.61 15.16 22.65
N THR A 58 -13.60 14.48 23.22
CA THR A 58 -13.66 13.01 23.31
C THR A 58 -14.60 12.42 22.26
N ILE A 59 -14.21 11.27 21.71
CA ILE A 59 -15.01 10.46 20.79
C ILE A 59 -15.11 9.04 21.37
N SER A 60 -16.34 8.58 21.56
CA SER A 60 -16.65 7.28 22.15
C SER A 60 -16.87 6.21 21.07
N PHE A 61 -16.46 4.99 21.38
CA PHE A 61 -16.60 3.81 20.54
C PHE A 61 -17.37 2.72 21.30
N ALA A 62 -18.48 2.25 20.72
CA ALA A 62 -19.09 1.00 21.15
C ALA A 62 -18.18 -0.18 20.78
N GLY A 63 -18.14 -1.20 21.63
CA GLY A 63 -17.35 -2.42 21.36
C GLY A 63 -17.97 -3.33 20.30
N PRO A 64 -17.25 -4.38 19.88
CA PRO A 64 -17.74 -5.31 18.89
C PRO A 64 -18.86 -6.20 19.44
N ARG A 65 -19.82 -6.57 18.58
CA ARG A 65 -20.83 -7.59 18.84
C ARG A 65 -20.61 -8.78 17.93
N PHE A 66 -20.66 -9.98 18.50
CA PHE A 66 -20.45 -11.26 17.80
C PHE A 66 -21.67 -12.16 17.96
N GLU A 67 -21.75 -13.22 17.16
CA GLU A 67 -22.73 -14.30 17.34
C GLU A 67 -21.98 -15.58 17.71
N ILE A 68 -22.18 -16.08 18.93
CA ILE A 68 -21.41 -17.18 19.54
C ILE A 68 -22.38 -18.19 20.16
N ASP A 69 -22.22 -19.47 19.83
CA ASP A 69 -22.99 -20.60 20.37
C ASP A 69 -24.52 -20.41 20.33
N GLY A 70 -25.06 -19.80 19.27
CA GLY A 70 -26.50 -19.53 19.14
C GLY A 70 -27.04 -18.28 19.85
N ALA A 71 -26.18 -17.37 20.33
CA ALA A 71 -26.59 -16.10 20.95
C ALA A 71 -25.77 -14.90 20.45
N GLU A 72 -26.34 -13.68 20.53
CA GLU A 72 -25.57 -12.44 20.39
C GLU A 72 -24.71 -12.20 21.64
N LEU A 73 -23.45 -11.82 21.44
CA LEU A 73 -22.47 -11.55 22.48
C LEU A 73 -22.14 -10.05 22.49
N LEU A 74 -22.67 -9.34 23.49
CA LEU A 74 -22.53 -7.89 23.66
C LEU A 74 -21.21 -7.52 24.35
N PRO A 75 -20.58 -6.36 24.06
CA PRO A 75 -19.30 -5.91 24.62
C PRO A 75 -19.39 -5.42 26.09
N ASN A 76 -20.20 -6.09 26.91
CA ASN A 76 -20.36 -5.82 28.33
C ASN A 76 -19.33 -6.65 29.13
N LEU A 77 -18.08 -6.20 29.21
CA LEU A 77 -17.00 -6.99 29.81
C LEU A 77 -16.97 -6.89 31.35
N LYS A 78 -16.13 -7.72 31.97
CA LYS A 78 -15.65 -7.58 33.35
C LYS A 78 -14.15 -7.79 33.41
N ASP A 79 -13.57 -7.33 34.52
CA ASP A 79 -12.18 -7.59 34.91
C ASP A 79 -11.16 -7.21 33.82
N ILE A 80 -11.44 -6.10 33.12
CA ILE A 80 -10.56 -5.56 32.08
C ILE A 80 -9.20 -5.23 32.69
N THR A 81 -8.15 -5.84 32.16
CA THR A 81 -6.77 -5.65 32.57
C THR A 81 -5.85 -5.40 31.38
N LYS A 82 -4.70 -4.76 31.64
CA LYS A 82 -3.60 -4.61 30.68
C LYS A 82 -2.81 -5.93 30.62
N VAL A 83 -2.58 -6.46 29.42
CA VAL A 83 -1.82 -7.69 29.21
C VAL A 83 -0.35 -7.36 28.97
N GLY A 84 0.49 -7.63 29.97
CA GLY A 84 1.94 -7.40 29.89
C GLY A 84 2.35 -5.93 29.87
N GLU A 85 3.56 -5.67 29.39
CA GLU A 85 4.08 -4.31 29.16
C GLU A 85 4.00 -3.93 27.66
N PRO A 86 3.87 -2.62 27.32
CA PRO A 86 3.70 -2.19 25.95
C PRO A 86 4.91 -2.55 25.07
N LEU A 87 4.64 -3.15 23.91
CA LEU A 87 5.67 -3.58 22.98
C LEU A 87 6.05 -2.44 22.03
N LYS A 88 7.34 -2.09 21.94
CA LYS A 88 7.82 -1.18 20.89
C LYS A 88 8.16 -1.97 19.63
N LEU A 89 7.43 -1.68 18.56
CA LEU A 89 7.53 -2.36 17.26
C LEU A 89 8.74 -1.85 16.46
N ARG A 90 9.12 -2.55 15.37
CA ARG A 90 10.31 -2.21 14.57
C ARG A 90 10.26 -0.81 13.94
N ASN A 91 9.06 -0.29 13.68
CA ASN A 91 8.82 1.07 13.19
C ASN A 91 8.69 2.14 14.31
N GLY A 92 8.98 1.77 15.56
CA GLY A 92 8.92 2.66 16.73
C GLY A 92 7.54 2.87 17.33
N VAL A 93 6.47 2.34 16.73
CA VAL A 93 5.10 2.41 17.26
C VAL A 93 4.97 1.59 18.55
N MET A 94 4.21 2.08 19.52
CA MET A 94 3.91 1.35 20.76
C MET A 94 2.61 0.56 20.62
N GLU A 95 2.66 -0.75 20.88
CA GLU A 95 1.50 -1.63 20.97
C GLU A 95 1.10 -1.87 22.44
N TYR A 96 -0.19 -1.70 22.72
CA TYR A 96 -0.83 -1.88 24.01
C TYR A 96 -1.91 -2.96 23.86
N VAL A 97 -1.98 -3.87 24.84
CA VAL A 97 -2.95 -4.97 24.83
C VAL A 97 -3.76 -4.94 26.11
N PHE A 98 -5.08 -5.06 25.97
CA PHE A 98 -6.02 -5.18 27.08
C PHE A 98 -6.87 -6.44 26.90
N GLU A 99 -7.31 -7.06 27.99
CA GLU A 99 -8.12 -8.28 27.96
C GLU A 99 -9.22 -8.18 29.03
N GLY A 100 -10.45 -8.50 28.65
CA GLY A 100 -11.62 -8.53 29.54
C GLY A 100 -12.49 -9.74 29.27
N THR A 101 -13.22 -10.18 30.28
CA THR A 101 -13.97 -11.45 30.29
C THR A 101 -15.47 -11.18 30.10
N TYR A 102 -16.18 -12.05 29.37
CA TYR A 102 -17.64 -11.90 29.21
C TYR A 102 -18.39 -12.46 30.44
N PRO A 103 -19.28 -11.70 31.11
CA PRO A 103 -19.98 -12.13 32.31
C PRO A 103 -20.83 -13.40 32.13
N ASP A 104 -21.41 -13.56 30.94
CA ASP A 104 -22.33 -14.64 30.58
C ASP A 104 -21.61 -15.83 29.92
N LYS A 105 -20.31 -15.68 29.61
CA LYS A 105 -19.38 -16.70 29.07
C LYS A 105 -17.98 -16.48 29.67
N PRO A 106 -17.75 -16.83 30.96
CA PRO A 106 -16.53 -16.46 31.69
C PRO A 106 -15.26 -17.20 31.25
N ASP A 107 -15.43 -18.22 30.40
CA ASP A 107 -14.39 -18.93 29.65
C ASP A 107 -13.95 -18.19 28.37
N LEU A 108 -14.76 -17.27 27.87
CA LEU A 108 -14.51 -16.45 26.68
C LEU A 108 -14.07 -15.03 27.05
N LYS A 109 -13.08 -14.52 26.33
CA LYS A 109 -12.50 -13.20 26.55
C LYS A 109 -12.43 -12.40 25.26
N LEU A 110 -12.59 -11.08 25.39
CA LEU A 110 -12.22 -10.12 24.36
C LEU A 110 -10.83 -9.54 24.68
N ARG A 111 -9.88 -9.77 23.78
CA ARG A 111 -8.59 -9.09 23.77
C ARG A 111 -8.62 -7.96 22.76
N MET A 112 -8.16 -6.79 23.19
CA MET A 112 -8.12 -5.54 22.44
C MET A 112 -6.67 -5.15 22.22
N TYR A 113 -6.27 -5.01 20.96
CA TYR A 113 -4.93 -4.54 20.58
C TYR A 113 -5.04 -3.10 20.09
N PHE A 114 -4.13 -2.23 20.54
CA PHE A 114 -4.02 -0.84 20.08
C PHE A 114 -2.57 -0.50 19.77
N ARG A 115 -2.32 0.15 18.63
CA ARG A 115 -1.02 0.66 18.17
C ARG A 115 -1.09 2.18 18.08
N LEU A 116 -0.22 2.89 18.79
CA LEU A 116 -0.17 4.35 18.83
C LEU A 116 1.29 4.83 18.62
N PRO A 117 1.59 5.65 17.59
CA PRO A 117 2.93 6.21 17.38
C PRO A 117 3.25 7.31 18.42
N ASP A 118 4.53 7.53 18.72
CA ASP A 118 4.93 8.56 19.70
C ASP A 118 4.60 10.01 19.24
N THR A 119 4.55 10.26 17.92
CA THR A 119 4.47 11.61 17.32
C THR A 119 3.31 11.80 16.34
N ASN A 120 2.42 10.82 16.18
CA ASN A 120 1.27 10.89 15.25
C ASN A 120 0.01 10.40 15.99
N PRO A 121 -1.16 11.04 15.82
CA PRO A 121 -2.32 10.81 16.69
C PRO A 121 -3.16 9.57 16.32
N ILE A 122 -2.90 8.91 15.19
CA ILE A 122 -3.69 7.75 14.75
C ILE A 122 -3.51 6.56 15.69
N VAL A 123 -4.63 6.03 16.20
CA VAL A 123 -4.68 4.73 16.86
C VAL A 123 -5.17 3.68 15.86
N ARG A 124 -4.37 2.63 15.68
CA ARG A 124 -4.71 1.45 14.87
C ARG A 124 -5.06 0.31 15.82
N PHE A 125 -6.24 -0.29 15.70
CA PHE A 125 -6.77 -1.22 16.70
C PHE A 125 -7.42 -2.46 16.06
N LYS A 126 -7.50 -3.55 16.82
CA LYS A 126 -8.21 -4.79 16.42
C LYS A 126 -8.72 -5.55 17.65
N TYR A 127 -9.61 -6.50 17.41
CA TYR A 127 -10.16 -7.37 18.44
C TYR A 127 -9.81 -8.84 18.18
N GLU A 128 -9.64 -9.60 19.26
CA GLU A 128 -9.45 -11.05 19.24
C GLU A 128 -10.36 -11.71 20.28
N LEU A 129 -11.11 -12.73 19.88
CA LEU A 129 -11.83 -13.62 20.80
C LEU A 129 -10.93 -14.80 21.18
N VAL A 130 -10.73 -14.98 22.49
CA VAL A 130 -9.82 -15.97 23.07
C VAL A 130 -10.55 -16.82 24.10
N THR A 131 -10.34 -18.12 24.08
CA THR A 131 -10.94 -19.11 24.99
C THR A 131 -10.00 -20.31 25.16
N ASP A 132 -10.09 -21.01 26.28
CA ASP A 132 -9.50 -22.35 26.46
C ASP A 132 -10.50 -23.48 26.15
N HIS A 133 -11.76 -23.14 25.89
CA HIS A 133 -12.90 -24.03 25.72
C HIS A 133 -13.44 -24.00 24.28
N LEU A 134 -14.33 -24.93 23.94
CA LEU A 134 -14.90 -25.04 22.59
C LEU A 134 -16.10 -24.09 22.43
N HIS A 135 -15.95 -23.04 21.61
CA HIS A 135 -17.08 -22.22 21.13
C HIS A 135 -17.17 -22.25 19.59
N THR A 136 -18.28 -21.73 19.06
CA THR A 136 -18.53 -21.64 17.61
C THR A 136 -19.12 -20.29 17.21
N LEU A 137 -18.54 -19.67 16.19
CA LEU A 137 -19.14 -18.51 15.52
C LEU A 137 -20.41 -18.94 14.78
N THR A 138 -21.49 -18.24 15.07
CA THR A 138 -22.85 -18.54 14.59
C THR A 138 -23.31 -17.50 13.57
N LYS A 139 -24.23 -17.88 12.68
CA LYS A 139 -25.02 -16.96 11.86
C LYS A 139 -26.49 -17.16 12.22
N LEU A 140 -27.07 -16.26 13.00
CA LEU A 140 -28.45 -16.37 13.51
C LEU A 140 -29.49 -16.15 12.40
N HIS A 141 -29.11 -15.45 11.34
CA HIS A 141 -29.98 -15.07 10.22
C HIS A 141 -29.38 -15.43 8.84
N ASP A 142 -28.52 -16.45 8.82
CA ASP A 142 -27.79 -16.97 7.63
C ASP A 142 -26.81 -16.00 6.93
N ASN A 143 -26.67 -14.77 7.43
CA ASN A 143 -25.65 -13.79 7.00
C ASN A 143 -24.56 -13.55 8.06
N ASP A 144 -23.47 -12.88 7.67
CA ASP A 144 -22.53 -12.29 8.63
C ASP A 144 -23.23 -11.14 9.38
N ASN A 145 -23.13 -11.11 10.71
CA ASN A 145 -23.75 -10.05 11.53
C ASN A 145 -22.82 -9.47 12.61
N ILE A 146 -21.51 -9.60 12.46
CA ILE A 146 -20.55 -8.94 13.36
C ILE A 146 -20.69 -7.42 13.21
N SER A 147 -20.83 -6.74 14.35
CA SER A 147 -20.56 -5.29 14.47
C SER A 147 -19.15 -5.14 15.04
N TYR A 148 -18.33 -4.28 14.44
CA TYR A 148 -16.94 -4.06 14.86
C TYR A 148 -16.83 -2.86 15.82
N PHE A 149 -17.54 -1.77 15.54
CA PHE A 149 -17.73 -0.63 16.44
C PHE A 149 -18.88 0.26 15.94
N GLU A 150 -19.44 1.07 16.85
CA GLU A 150 -20.32 2.20 16.52
C GLU A 150 -19.65 3.50 17.02
N THR A 151 -19.72 4.58 16.23
CA THR A 151 -19.27 5.92 16.66
C THR A 151 -20.08 7.04 15.99
N SER A 152 -19.97 8.27 16.50
CA SER A 152 -20.85 9.40 16.14
C SER A 152 -20.16 10.52 15.37
N PHE A 153 -20.85 11.01 14.34
CA PHE A 153 -20.49 12.15 13.50
C PHE A 153 -21.43 13.35 13.72
N ASP A 154 -22.27 13.32 14.77
CA ASP A 154 -23.34 14.31 15.00
C ASP A 154 -22.87 15.77 14.88
N LYS A 155 -21.78 16.06 15.57
CA LYS A 155 -21.17 17.39 15.73
C LYS A 155 -20.30 17.83 14.54
N LEU A 156 -20.24 17.04 13.46
CA LEU A 156 -19.46 17.35 12.27
C LEU A 156 -20.41 17.84 11.14
N PRO A 157 -20.16 19.04 10.57
CA PRO A 157 -21.03 19.62 9.54
C PRO A 157 -20.81 19.00 8.16
N GLN A 158 -19.61 18.49 7.87
CA GLN A 158 -19.28 17.75 6.66
C GLN A 158 -18.94 16.30 7.02
N VAL A 159 -19.37 15.36 6.18
CA VAL A 159 -19.03 13.93 6.27
C VAL A 159 -18.76 13.43 4.84
N LYS A 160 -17.76 12.56 4.66
CA LYS A 160 -17.38 11.96 3.37
C LYS A 160 -17.10 10.47 3.49
N GLU A 161 -17.65 9.69 2.57
CA GLU A 161 -17.14 8.37 2.21
C GLU A 161 -15.92 8.58 1.30
N ILE A 162 -14.78 7.96 1.64
CA ILE A 162 -13.60 7.97 0.77
C ILE A 162 -13.39 6.53 0.29
N ARG A 163 -13.60 6.34 -1.02
CA ARG A 163 -13.52 5.04 -1.69
C ARG A 163 -12.16 4.85 -2.29
N PHE A 164 -11.58 3.68 -2.03
CA PHE A 164 -10.20 3.38 -2.43
C PHE A 164 -10.12 2.59 -3.75
N SER A 165 -11.20 1.93 -4.16
CA SER A 165 -11.17 0.79 -5.09
C SER A 165 -12.27 0.83 -6.16
N GLU A 166 -12.57 2.01 -6.70
CA GLU A 166 -13.41 2.13 -7.91
C GLU A 166 -12.53 1.85 -9.15
N PHE A 167 -12.75 0.71 -9.82
CA PHE A 167 -12.04 0.38 -11.07
C PHE A 167 -12.64 1.18 -12.22
N ASN A 168 -11.84 2.06 -12.83
CA ASN A 168 -12.32 2.98 -13.87
C ASN A 168 -11.83 2.51 -15.24
N GLU A 169 -12.75 1.91 -16.02
CA GLU A 169 -12.46 1.30 -17.31
C GLU A 169 -11.93 2.26 -18.38
N MET A 170 -12.17 3.57 -18.24
CA MET A 170 -11.61 4.59 -19.15
C MET A 170 -10.09 4.75 -18.98
N VAL A 171 -9.55 4.42 -17.81
CA VAL A 171 -8.11 4.48 -17.50
C VAL A 171 -7.51 3.09 -17.25
N HIS A 172 -8.34 2.07 -17.07
CA HIS A 172 -8.01 0.70 -16.69
C HIS A 172 -7.04 0.67 -15.49
N SER A 173 -7.52 1.26 -14.40
CA SER A 173 -6.83 1.46 -13.13
C SER A 173 -7.88 1.57 -12.03
N PHE A 174 -7.52 1.18 -10.82
CA PHE A 174 -8.24 1.64 -9.64
C PHE A 174 -8.04 3.15 -9.43
N CYS A 175 -9.09 3.80 -8.95
CA CYS A 175 -9.14 5.22 -8.63
C CYS A 175 -9.73 5.44 -7.24
N LEU A 176 -9.23 6.47 -6.56
CA LEU A 176 -9.83 7.01 -5.35
C LEU A 176 -10.97 7.99 -5.70
N SER A 177 -12.09 7.93 -4.98
CA SER A 177 -13.15 8.92 -5.05
C SER A 177 -13.60 9.40 -3.66
N GLU A 178 -14.01 10.66 -3.57
CA GLU A 178 -14.58 11.27 -2.36
C GLU A 178 -16.05 11.59 -2.60
N ARG A 179 -16.93 11.10 -1.71
CA ARG A 179 -18.38 11.29 -1.81
C ARG A 179 -18.94 11.95 -0.55
N ASN A 180 -19.60 13.09 -0.73
CA ASN A 180 -20.23 13.83 0.37
C ASN A 180 -21.47 13.10 0.93
N ILE A 181 -21.49 12.91 2.25
CA ILE A 181 -22.55 12.19 2.99
C ILE A 181 -23.41 13.20 3.75
N GLU A 182 -24.34 13.83 3.03
CA GLU A 182 -25.40 14.68 3.59
C GLU A 182 -26.33 13.94 4.58
N THR A 183 -27.00 14.69 5.46
CA THR A 183 -28.00 14.21 6.43
C THR A 183 -29.09 13.31 5.82
N LYS A 184 -29.43 13.47 4.54
CA LYS A 184 -30.40 12.59 3.85
C LYS A 184 -29.96 11.12 3.81
N HIS A 185 -28.65 10.85 3.71
CA HIS A 185 -28.11 9.49 3.66
C HIS A 185 -28.18 8.82 5.05
N PHE A 186 -27.85 9.58 6.11
CA PHE A 186 -28.05 9.18 7.51
C PHE A 186 -29.53 8.88 7.82
N ASN A 187 -30.45 9.77 7.42
CA ASN A 187 -31.90 9.58 7.62
C ASN A 187 -32.46 8.34 6.91
N ASN A 188 -31.91 7.99 5.74
CA ASN A 188 -32.28 6.78 4.98
C ASN A 188 -31.46 5.53 5.37
N LYS A 189 -30.58 5.63 6.40
CA LYS A 189 -29.72 4.54 6.88
C LYS A 189 -28.89 3.89 5.76
N GLU A 190 -28.25 4.73 4.94
CA GLU A 190 -27.43 4.22 3.84
C GLU A 190 -26.26 3.35 4.33
N LYS A 191 -25.88 2.37 3.51
CA LYS A 191 -24.70 1.53 3.67
C LYS A 191 -23.58 2.09 2.80
N LEU A 192 -22.45 2.45 3.40
CA LEU A 192 -21.28 2.98 2.70
C LEU A 192 -20.19 1.91 2.67
N MET A 193 -19.57 1.66 1.51
CA MET A 193 -18.52 0.66 1.41
C MET A 193 -17.22 1.18 2.04
N GLY A 194 -16.87 2.46 1.86
CA GLY A 194 -15.60 3.00 2.36
C GLY A 194 -14.40 2.58 1.48
N PRO A 195 -13.21 2.32 2.04
CA PRO A 195 -12.96 1.83 3.40
C PRO A 195 -12.84 2.90 4.49
N ILE A 196 -12.96 4.19 4.14
CA ILE A 196 -12.80 5.31 5.07
C ILE A 196 -14.10 6.11 5.19
N LEU A 197 -14.41 6.53 6.40
CA LEU A 197 -15.44 7.53 6.71
C LEU A 197 -14.80 8.70 7.48
N LEU A 198 -14.87 9.88 6.89
CA LEU A 198 -14.35 11.15 7.41
C LEU A 198 -15.52 12.06 7.83
N GLY A 199 -15.35 12.83 8.90
CA GLY A 199 -16.13 14.05 9.14
C GLY A 199 -15.25 15.22 9.55
N SER A 200 -15.63 16.44 9.15
CA SER A 200 -14.80 17.63 9.26
C SER A 200 -15.59 18.93 9.51
N SER A 201 -14.92 19.86 10.20
CA SER A 201 -15.25 21.29 10.30
C SER A 201 -14.02 22.13 9.86
N SER A 202 -14.08 23.45 10.04
CA SER A 202 -12.93 24.34 9.84
C SER A 202 -11.81 24.19 10.88
N ASP A 203 -12.08 23.59 12.04
CA ASP A 203 -11.20 23.56 13.23
C ASP A 203 -10.97 22.14 13.79
N HIS A 204 -11.69 21.13 13.30
CA HIS A 204 -11.72 19.80 13.87
C HIS A 204 -12.16 18.76 12.85
N SER A 205 -11.42 17.65 12.78
CA SER A 205 -11.73 16.56 11.86
C SER A 205 -11.52 15.22 12.56
N PHE A 206 -12.31 14.23 12.14
CA PHE A 206 -12.34 12.87 12.67
C PHE A 206 -12.46 11.88 11.51
N LEU A 207 -11.68 10.80 11.54
CA LEU A 207 -11.65 9.76 10.52
C LEU A 207 -11.64 8.37 11.19
N VAL A 208 -12.36 7.43 10.58
CA VAL A 208 -12.24 5.99 10.85
C VAL A 208 -12.02 5.21 9.55
N ALA A 209 -11.29 4.11 9.65
CA ALA A 209 -10.97 3.23 8.52
C ALA A 209 -10.94 1.74 8.90
N TYR A 210 -10.93 0.86 7.90
CA TYR A 210 -10.75 -0.58 8.08
C TYR A 210 -9.76 -1.21 7.09
N GLU A 211 -8.99 -2.20 7.53
CA GLU A 211 -7.93 -2.87 6.76
C GLU A 211 -8.42 -4.14 6.05
N HIS A 212 -9.23 -3.93 5.01
CA HIS A 212 -9.59 -4.93 4.01
C HIS A 212 -9.49 -4.30 2.61
N GLY A 213 -9.68 -5.09 1.54
CA GLY A 213 -9.69 -4.61 0.16
C GLY A 213 -10.50 -5.47 -0.78
N SER A 214 -11.35 -4.83 -1.59
CA SER A 214 -12.17 -5.41 -2.65
C SER A 214 -12.64 -4.29 -3.60
N GLN A 215 -12.93 -4.62 -4.86
CA GLN A 215 -13.43 -3.66 -5.85
C GLN A 215 -14.86 -3.20 -5.53
N VAL A 216 -15.15 -1.90 -5.63
CA VAL A 216 -16.52 -1.36 -5.52
C VAL A 216 -17.40 -1.93 -6.65
N PRO A 217 -18.62 -2.46 -6.39
CA PRO A 217 -19.39 -2.38 -5.14
C PRO A 217 -19.37 -3.67 -4.29
N ASP A 218 -18.35 -4.52 -4.41
CA ASP A 218 -18.27 -5.83 -3.74
C ASP A 218 -17.87 -5.69 -2.26
N ALA A 219 -18.83 -5.28 -1.43
CA ALA A 219 -18.65 -5.04 0.00
C ALA A 219 -18.57 -6.35 0.81
N PHE A 220 -17.51 -6.46 1.63
CA PHE A 220 -17.35 -7.48 2.68
C PHE A 220 -17.52 -6.88 4.09
N VAL A 221 -17.26 -5.57 4.20
CA VAL A 221 -17.40 -4.72 5.38
C VAL A 221 -18.03 -3.41 4.89
N GLU A 222 -18.88 -2.79 5.70
CA GLU A 222 -19.58 -1.54 5.36
C GLU A 222 -19.77 -0.65 6.61
N PHE A 223 -19.91 0.66 6.43
CA PHE A 223 -20.47 1.56 7.43
C PHE A 223 -21.98 1.68 7.23
N SER A 224 -22.77 1.10 8.13
CA SER A 224 -24.22 1.30 8.22
C SER A 224 -24.52 2.61 8.96
N LEU A 225 -25.20 3.57 8.31
CA LEU A 225 -25.54 4.86 8.91
C LEU A 225 -26.83 4.84 9.73
N SER A 226 -26.95 5.78 10.67
CA SER A 226 -28.16 6.00 11.48
C SER A 226 -28.66 7.45 11.44
N ALA A 227 -29.94 7.66 11.76
CA ALA A 227 -30.56 8.99 11.73
C ALA A 227 -30.05 9.94 12.84
N ASP A 228 -29.51 9.41 13.93
CA ASP A 228 -28.78 10.15 14.98
C ASP A 228 -27.29 10.38 14.61
N LYS A 229 -26.99 10.45 13.32
CA LYS A 229 -25.66 10.71 12.73
C LYS A 229 -24.55 9.81 13.30
N LYS A 230 -24.81 8.51 13.46
CA LYS A 230 -23.77 7.53 13.74
C LYS A 230 -23.43 6.70 12.51
N ALA A 231 -22.30 6.01 12.60
CA ALA A 231 -21.93 4.93 11.71
C ALA A 231 -21.55 3.70 12.54
N GLU A 232 -22.17 2.56 12.23
CA GLU A 232 -21.77 1.24 12.71
C GLU A 232 -20.95 0.54 11.62
N LEU A 233 -19.72 0.12 11.92
CA LEU A 233 -18.92 -0.70 11.01
C LEU A 233 -19.35 -2.17 11.14
N LYS A 234 -19.89 -2.75 10.06
CA LYS A 234 -20.45 -4.11 10.03
C LYS A 234 -19.72 -5.03 9.07
N ALA A 235 -19.69 -6.32 9.41
CA ALA A 235 -19.50 -7.40 8.47
C ALA A 235 -20.71 -7.53 7.51
N VAL A 236 -20.44 -7.89 6.25
CA VAL A 236 -21.46 -8.11 5.19
C VAL A 236 -21.47 -9.57 4.76
N LYS A 237 -20.30 -10.13 4.43
CA LYS A 237 -20.10 -11.52 3.98
C LYS A 237 -18.64 -11.94 4.13
N GLY A 238 -18.37 -13.24 4.29
CA GLY A 238 -17.04 -13.84 4.24
C GLY A 238 -16.10 -13.54 5.42
N ASN A 239 -16.50 -12.72 6.40
CA ASN A 239 -15.66 -12.35 7.55
C ASN A 239 -15.41 -13.55 8.49
N TYR A 240 -16.33 -14.52 8.45
CA TYR A 240 -16.28 -15.80 9.15
C TYR A 240 -17.25 -16.78 8.47
N TYR A 241 -17.15 -18.08 8.77
CA TYR A 241 -18.09 -19.09 8.29
C TYR A 241 -18.95 -19.67 9.42
N ARG A 242 -20.17 -20.12 9.10
CA ARG A 242 -21.07 -20.81 10.04
C ARG A 242 -20.35 -21.99 10.69
N GLY A 243 -20.33 -22.03 12.02
CA GLY A 243 -19.70 -23.11 12.78
C GLY A 243 -18.18 -23.02 12.83
N GLN A 244 -17.58 -21.87 12.52
CA GLN A 244 -16.14 -21.65 12.70
C GLN A 244 -15.76 -21.79 14.19
N THR A 245 -14.90 -22.77 14.46
CA THR A 245 -14.49 -23.16 15.81
C THR A 245 -13.55 -22.14 16.46
N LEU A 246 -13.76 -21.95 17.76
CA LEU A 246 -12.86 -21.28 18.69
C LEU A 246 -12.38 -22.31 19.72
N ASP A 247 -11.08 -22.39 19.95
CA ASP A 247 -10.47 -23.15 21.06
C ASP A 247 -9.11 -22.57 21.46
N LYS A 248 -8.43 -23.20 22.43
CA LYS A 248 -7.09 -22.81 22.93
C LYS A 248 -5.98 -22.66 21.87
N ASN A 249 -6.19 -23.19 20.66
CA ASN A 249 -5.27 -23.09 19.51
C ASN A 249 -5.83 -22.20 18.37
N LEU A 250 -7.11 -21.84 18.43
CA LEU A 250 -7.87 -21.15 17.39
C LEU A 250 -8.64 -19.96 17.97
N SER A 251 -8.06 -18.76 17.88
CA SER A 251 -8.75 -17.50 18.15
C SER A 251 -9.43 -16.95 16.90
N PHE A 252 -10.44 -16.09 17.08
CA PHE A 252 -10.98 -15.26 16.00
C PHE A 252 -10.41 -13.85 16.11
N THR A 253 -9.60 -13.44 15.13
CA THR A 253 -9.00 -12.10 15.07
C THR A 253 -9.61 -11.30 13.92
N THR A 254 -10.15 -10.12 14.22
CA THR A 254 -10.72 -9.20 13.22
C THR A 254 -9.68 -8.71 12.22
N ILE A 255 -10.09 -7.96 11.19
CA ILE A 255 -9.17 -7.03 10.51
C ILE A 255 -8.74 -5.92 11.49
N TRP A 256 -7.70 -5.17 11.12
CA TRP A 256 -7.37 -3.93 11.82
C TRP A 256 -8.32 -2.81 11.39
N PHE A 257 -8.45 -1.83 12.27
CA PHE A 257 -9.21 -0.61 12.12
C PHE A 257 -8.34 0.57 12.51
N GLU A 258 -8.68 1.77 12.05
CA GLU A 258 -7.92 2.99 12.35
C GLU A 258 -8.90 4.06 12.82
N ALA A 259 -8.49 4.88 13.80
CA ALA A 259 -9.23 6.04 14.27
C ALA A 259 -8.29 7.21 14.55
N VAL A 260 -8.71 8.41 14.14
CA VAL A 260 -8.00 9.66 14.45
C VAL A 260 -8.94 10.85 14.50
N ALA A 261 -8.77 11.68 15.51
CA ALA A 261 -9.28 13.03 15.52
C ALA A 261 -8.18 14.05 15.84
N ILE A 262 -8.25 15.21 15.19
CA ILE A 262 -7.33 16.33 15.37
C ILE A 262 -8.08 17.64 15.58
N GLN A 263 -7.40 18.64 16.14
CA GLN A 263 -7.82 20.03 16.04
C GLN A 263 -7.22 20.65 14.77
N GLY A 264 -7.90 20.41 13.65
CA GLY A 264 -7.51 20.86 12.32
C GLY A 264 -8.55 20.53 11.26
N ASN A 265 -8.41 21.15 10.09
CA ASN A 265 -9.29 20.94 8.95
C ASN A 265 -9.04 19.59 8.25
N GLU A 266 -9.80 19.32 7.18
CA GLU A 266 -9.67 18.09 6.38
C GLU A 266 -8.25 17.89 5.83
N ASP A 267 -7.61 18.92 5.27
CA ASP A 267 -6.28 18.81 4.64
C ASP A 267 -5.19 18.49 5.69
N GLN A 268 -5.31 19.06 6.88
CA GLN A 268 -4.43 18.76 8.02
C GLN A 268 -4.61 17.32 8.49
N LEU A 269 -5.84 16.79 8.50
CA LEU A 269 -6.08 15.38 8.82
C LEU A 269 -5.55 14.47 7.70
N ALA A 270 -5.78 14.81 6.44
CA ALA A 270 -5.29 14.07 5.28
C ALA A 270 -3.75 13.96 5.29
N ALA A 271 -3.04 15.06 5.55
CA ALA A 271 -1.58 15.06 5.72
C ALA A 271 -1.12 14.20 6.92
N THR A 272 -1.85 14.26 8.04
CA THR A 272 -1.57 13.44 9.25
C THR A 272 -1.74 11.94 8.96
N TYR A 273 -2.77 11.58 8.19
CA TYR A 273 -3.07 10.21 7.79
C TYR A 273 -2.09 9.67 6.75
N ARG A 274 -1.77 10.49 5.75
CA ARG A 274 -0.73 10.23 4.75
C ARG A 274 0.64 9.96 5.38
N GLU A 275 1.00 10.69 6.43
CA GLU A 275 2.23 10.43 7.20
C GLU A 275 2.18 9.06 7.91
N PHE A 276 1.05 8.71 8.53
CA PHE A 276 0.90 7.43 9.20
C PHE A 276 1.02 6.24 8.24
N VAL A 277 0.37 6.32 7.07
CA VAL A 277 0.52 5.31 6.00
C VAL A 277 1.99 5.19 5.55
N LEU A 278 2.73 6.30 5.49
CA LEU A 278 4.15 6.35 5.13
C LEU A 278 5.08 5.76 6.19
N LYS A 279 4.84 6.01 7.49
CA LYS A 279 5.82 5.77 8.57
C LYS A 279 5.44 4.70 9.60
N TYR A 280 4.16 4.50 9.86
CA TYR A 280 3.67 3.85 11.09
C TYR A 280 2.67 2.70 10.85
N MET A 281 1.98 2.68 9.71
CA MET A 281 1.03 1.62 9.34
C MET A 281 1.70 0.24 9.21
N THR A 282 2.92 0.18 8.67
CA THR A 282 3.67 -1.07 8.46
C THR A 282 4.99 -1.10 9.23
N GLU A 283 5.47 -2.30 9.56
CA GLU A 283 6.85 -2.52 10.01
C GLU A 283 7.81 -2.80 8.83
N ASN A 284 7.29 -3.02 7.63
CA ASN A 284 8.06 -3.37 6.44
C ASN A 284 8.55 -2.09 5.73
N LEU A 285 9.36 -1.31 6.46
CA LEU A 285 9.72 0.09 6.12
C LEU A 285 10.46 0.27 4.79
N GLU A 286 11.09 -0.77 4.24
CA GLU A 286 11.75 -0.70 2.93
C GLU A 286 10.74 -0.44 1.78
N SER A 287 9.49 -0.90 1.94
CA SER A 287 8.38 -0.57 1.04
C SER A 287 8.02 0.92 1.02
N ARG A 288 8.51 1.71 1.99
CA ARG A 288 8.17 3.12 2.16
C ARG A 288 9.23 4.08 1.58
N LYS A 289 10.32 3.54 1.03
CA LYS A 289 11.41 4.32 0.44
C LYS A 289 11.15 4.65 -1.04
N PRO A 290 11.42 5.89 -1.51
CA PRO A 290 11.30 6.29 -2.91
C PRO A 290 12.47 5.78 -3.78
N TYR A 291 12.62 4.45 -3.84
CA TYR A 291 13.53 3.78 -4.77
C TYR A 291 13.11 3.98 -6.22
N LEU A 292 14.10 4.00 -7.13
CA LEU A 292 13.87 4.03 -8.58
C LEU A 292 13.88 2.61 -9.16
N PHE A 293 12.78 2.21 -9.79
CA PHE A 293 12.57 0.85 -10.30
C PHE A 293 12.68 0.81 -11.83
N TYR A 294 13.36 -0.19 -12.36
CA TYR A 294 13.18 -0.63 -13.75
C TYR A 294 12.69 -2.08 -13.77
N ASN A 295 11.85 -2.40 -14.75
CA ASN A 295 11.30 -3.74 -14.92
C ASN A 295 11.23 -4.13 -16.41
N THR A 296 11.57 -5.38 -16.73
CA THR A 296 11.75 -5.84 -18.13
C THR A 296 10.45 -6.08 -18.90
N TRP A 297 9.28 -6.05 -18.25
CA TRP A 297 8.03 -6.50 -18.86
C TRP A 297 7.69 -5.78 -20.17
N ASN A 298 7.89 -4.46 -20.24
CA ASN A 298 7.59 -3.71 -21.46
C ASN A 298 8.51 -4.07 -22.64
N PHE A 299 9.76 -4.50 -22.40
CA PHE A 299 10.62 -5.03 -23.46
C PHE A 299 10.08 -6.38 -23.98
N GLN A 300 9.53 -7.22 -23.10
CA GLN A 300 8.92 -8.50 -23.48
C GLN A 300 7.59 -8.30 -24.24
N GLU A 301 6.78 -7.30 -23.86
CA GLU A 301 5.62 -6.84 -24.62
C GLU A 301 6.03 -6.28 -26.00
N ARG A 302 7.14 -5.56 -26.12
CA ARG A 302 7.69 -5.12 -27.42
C ARG A 302 8.16 -6.31 -28.26
N ASN A 303 8.83 -7.31 -27.67
CA ASN A 303 9.18 -8.55 -28.36
C ASN A 303 7.95 -9.19 -28.99
N ARG A 304 6.86 -9.34 -28.23
CA ARG A 304 5.61 -9.93 -28.74
C ARG A 304 4.91 -9.06 -29.78
N ASN A 305 4.56 -7.83 -29.41
CA ASN A 305 3.63 -7.02 -30.19
C ASN A 305 4.32 -6.25 -31.33
N TRP A 306 5.54 -5.76 -31.11
CA TRP A 306 6.28 -4.92 -32.06
C TRP A 306 7.24 -5.75 -32.93
N TYR A 307 8.14 -6.51 -32.31
CA TYR A 307 9.18 -7.28 -33.00
C TYR A 307 8.69 -8.66 -33.49
N LYS A 308 7.43 -9.03 -33.19
CA LYS A 308 6.74 -10.26 -33.61
C LYS A 308 7.50 -11.55 -33.24
N LYS A 309 8.19 -11.53 -32.10
CA LYS A 309 8.89 -12.67 -31.46
C LYS A 309 8.02 -13.31 -30.35
N PRO A 310 8.39 -14.48 -29.81
CA PRO A 310 7.95 -14.92 -28.47
C PRO A 310 8.29 -13.89 -27.38
N TYR A 311 7.52 -13.84 -26.29
CA TYR A 311 7.77 -12.93 -25.16
C TYR A 311 9.16 -13.15 -24.56
N LEU A 312 9.58 -14.41 -24.42
CA LEU A 312 10.86 -14.79 -23.80
C LEU A 312 12.04 -14.86 -24.77
N ALA A 313 11.88 -14.48 -26.05
CA ALA A 313 12.88 -14.70 -27.10
C ALA A 313 14.26 -14.09 -26.80
N ASP A 314 14.27 -12.91 -26.17
CA ASP A 314 15.49 -12.20 -25.77
C ASP A 314 15.66 -12.15 -24.23
N MET A 315 14.93 -12.99 -23.49
CA MET A 315 15.08 -13.13 -22.03
C MET A 315 16.29 -14.02 -21.74
N ASN A 316 17.47 -13.43 -21.59
CA ASN A 316 18.71 -14.14 -21.28
C ASN A 316 19.73 -13.24 -20.55
N GLU A 317 20.74 -13.85 -19.95
CA GLU A 317 21.79 -13.14 -19.20
C GLU A 317 22.50 -12.04 -20.01
N GLU A 318 22.82 -12.26 -21.29
CA GLU A 318 23.51 -11.26 -22.12
C GLU A 318 22.66 -10.00 -22.33
N ARG A 319 21.36 -10.16 -22.59
CA ARG A 319 20.41 -9.03 -22.68
C ARG A 319 20.24 -8.36 -21.33
N MET A 320 20.07 -9.12 -20.25
CA MET A 320 19.90 -8.54 -18.90
C MET A 320 21.12 -7.72 -18.48
N LEU A 321 22.34 -8.17 -18.76
CA LEU A 321 23.54 -7.39 -18.46
C LEU A 321 23.57 -6.06 -19.25
N LYS A 322 23.15 -6.03 -20.51
CA LYS A 322 23.06 -4.78 -21.30
C LYS A 322 22.02 -3.79 -20.75
N GLU A 323 20.86 -4.30 -20.33
CA GLU A 323 19.83 -3.48 -19.66
C GLU A 323 20.37 -2.89 -18.34
N ILE A 324 21.13 -3.69 -17.57
CA ILE A 324 21.74 -3.29 -16.30
C ILE A 324 22.78 -2.17 -16.48
N GLU A 325 23.59 -2.20 -17.54
CA GLU A 325 24.54 -1.11 -17.85
C GLU A 325 23.81 0.23 -18.06
N THR A 326 22.74 0.24 -18.87
CA THR A 326 21.96 1.47 -19.10
C THR A 326 21.18 1.88 -17.85
N ALA A 327 20.61 0.92 -17.11
CA ALA A 327 19.91 1.20 -15.86
C ALA A 327 20.80 1.90 -14.83
N HIS A 328 22.05 1.45 -14.68
CA HIS A 328 23.05 2.10 -13.84
C HIS A 328 23.33 3.54 -14.28
N GLN A 329 23.56 3.77 -15.59
CA GLN A 329 23.83 5.11 -16.15
C GLN A 329 22.65 6.08 -15.98
N MET A 330 21.41 5.58 -16.04
CA MET A 330 20.19 6.34 -15.73
C MET A 330 19.98 6.56 -14.22
N GLY A 331 20.72 5.87 -13.35
CA GLY A 331 20.61 6.01 -11.89
C GLY A 331 19.45 5.23 -11.24
N ILE A 332 18.96 4.16 -11.87
CA ILE A 332 18.01 3.20 -11.26
C ILE A 332 18.64 2.55 -10.01
N GLU A 333 17.80 2.01 -9.12
CA GLU A 333 18.23 1.37 -7.85
C GLU A 333 17.69 -0.04 -7.67
N VAL A 334 16.57 -0.39 -8.31
CA VAL A 334 15.98 -1.73 -8.29
C VAL A 334 15.80 -2.21 -9.72
N PHE A 335 16.50 -3.27 -10.11
CA PHE A 335 16.41 -3.88 -11.42
C PHE A 335 15.58 -5.17 -11.33
N VAL A 336 14.42 -5.19 -11.96
CA VAL A 336 13.45 -6.29 -11.87
C VAL A 336 13.42 -7.10 -13.16
N ILE A 337 13.85 -8.36 -13.09
CA ILE A 337 13.62 -9.32 -14.17
C ILE A 337 12.19 -9.85 -14.02
N ASP A 338 11.35 -9.59 -15.02
CA ASP A 338 9.95 -10.00 -15.01
C ASP A 338 9.78 -11.48 -15.42
N ALA A 339 8.57 -11.90 -15.81
CA ALA A 339 8.26 -13.29 -16.06
C ALA A 339 9.25 -14.00 -17.03
N GLY A 340 9.60 -15.25 -16.72
CA GLY A 340 10.50 -16.08 -17.53
C GLY A 340 11.93 -16.20 -17.01
N TRP A 341 12.32 -15.53 -15.92
CA TRP A 341 13.63 -15.77 -15.26
C TRP A 341 13.78 -17.21 -14.72
N PHE A 342 12.66 -17.82 -14.32
CA PHE A 342 12.56 -19.11 -13.65
C PHE A 342 12.45 -20.28 -14.64
N GLU A 343 12.86 -21.47 -14.22
CA GLU A 343 12.63 -22.74 -14.93
C GLU A 343 11.18 -23.21 -14.76
N LYS A 344 10.66 -23.18 -13.51
CA LYS A 344 9.32 -23.65 -13.15
C LYS A 344 8.67 -22.74 -12.12
N THR A 345 7.36 -22.52 -12.28
CA THR A 345 6.54 -21.88 -11.25
C THR A 345 6.46 -22.77 -10.01
N GLY A 346 6.29 -22.15 -8.85
CA GLY A 346 6.23 -22.84 -7.56
C GLY A 346 7.60 -23.19 -6.97
N ASP A 347 8.47 -23.85 -7.75
CA ASP A 347 9.83 -24.22 -7.29
C ASP A 347 10.86 -23.07 -7.49
N TRP A 348 10.56 -22.07 -8.32
CA TRP A 348 11.28 -20.78 -8.45
C TRP A 348 12.82 -20.86 -8.44
N ALA A 349 13.39 -21.80 -9.20
CA ALA A 349 14.82 -21.80 -9.55
C ALA A 349 15.02 -21.06 -10.89
N PRO A 350 16.14 -20.35 -11.13
CA PRO A 350 16.47 -19.77 -12.43
C PRO A 350 16.54 -20.84 -13.53
N SER A 351 16.20 -20.45 -14.76
CA SER A 351 16.28 -21.34 -15.92
C SER A 351 17.71 -21.50 -16.40
N GLU A 352 18.22 -22.74 -16.36
CA GLU A 352 19.60 -23.09 -16.76
C GLU A 352 19.91 -22.74 -18.23
N ILE A 353 18.87 -22.65 -19.08
CA ILE A 353 19.01 -22.25 -20.51
C ILE A 353 19.19 -20.74 -20.67
N ARG A 354 18.54 -19.93 -19.82
CA ARG A 354 18.51 -18.46 -19.94
C ARG A 354 19.50 -17.76 -19.00
N PHE A 355 19.84 -18.40 -17.89
CA PHE A 355 20.68 -17.91 -16.80
C PHE A 355 21.60 -19.03 -16.26
N PRO A 356 22.52 -19.57 -17.09
CA PRO A 356 23.25 -20.82 -16.83
C PRO A 356 24.13 -20.82 -15.57
N ASP A 357 24.44 -19.67 -14.98
CA ASP A 357 25.20 -19.57 -13.74
C ASP A 357 24.32 -19.50 -12.47
N GLN A 358 22.99 -19.53 -12.59
CA GLN A 358 21.99 -19.24 -11.55
C GLN A 358 22.01 -17.79 -11.02
N LEU A 359 21.95 -16.81 -11.94
CA LEU A 359 21.88 -15.35 -11.71
C LEU A 359 23.08 -14.73 -10.98
N LYS A 360 24.21 -15.43 -10.86
CA LYS A 360 25.37 -14.98 -10.07
C LYS A 360 26.07 -13.78 -10.72
N THR A 361 26.25 -13.80 -12.05
CA THR A 361 26.89 -12.71 -12.81
C THR A 361 26.01 -11.46 -12.81
N ILE A 362 24.70 -11.62 -12.98
CA ILE A 362 23.70 -10.55 -12.78
C ILE A 362 23.76 -9.99 -11.36
N LYS A 363 23.65 -10.82 -10.32
CA LYS A 363 23.68 -10.37 -8.93
C LYS A 363 25.00 -9.67 -8.59
N LYS A 364 26.13 -10.15 -9.12
CA LYS A 364 27.44 -9.51 -9.00
C LYS A 364 27.43 -8.11 -9.63
N ARG A 365 27.00 -7.95 -10.89
CA ARG A 365 26.94 -6.65 -11.57
C ARG A 365 26.01 -5.67 -10.88
N LEU A 366 24.83 -6.12 -10.43
CA LEU A 366 23.92 -5.29 -9.64
C LEU A 366 24.59 -4.81 -8.33
N THR A 367 25.32 -5.70 -7.65
CA THR A 367 26.04 -5.36 -6.41
C THR A 367 27.22 -4.40 -6.68
N GLU A 368 27.95 -4.56 -7.79
CA GLU A 368 28.99 -3.62 -8.25
C GLU A 368 28.45 -2.19 -8.46
N TYR A 369 27.18 -2.06 -8.82
CA TYR A 369 26.48 -0.80 -9.04
C TYR A 369 25.58 -0.34 -7.88
N GLY A 370 25.59 -1.06 -6.75
CA GLY A 370 24.73 -0.75 -5.59
C GLY A 370 23.22 -0.93 -5.84
N MET A 371 22.84 -1.64 -6.90
CA MET A 371 21.45 -1.90 -7.27
C MET A 371 20.92 -3.20 -6.64
N LYS A 372 19.63 -3.20 -6.30
CA LYS A 372 18.88 -4.35 -5.81
C LYS A 372 18.38 -5.23 -6.97
N LEU A 373 18.46 -6.54 -6.79
CA LEU A 373 17.79 -7.51 -7.67
C LEU A 373 16.31 -7.62 -7.27
N GLY A 374 15.44 -7.48 -8.25
CA GLY A 374 14.02 -7.83 -8.18
C GLY A 374 13.66 -8.95 -9.14
N LEU A 375 12.65 -9.74 -8.78
CA LEU A 375 12.12 -10.83 -9.60
C LEU A 375 10.58 -10.84 -9.58
N TRP A 376 9.97 -11.30 -10.68
CA TRP A 376 8.52 -11.56 -10.77
C TRP A 376 8.14 -12.93 -10.21
N PHE A 377 6.97 -13.01 -9.58
CA PHE A 377 6.36 -14.25 -9.10
C PHE A 377 4.86 -14.23 -9.36
N ASN A 378 4.28 -15.40 -9.64
CA ASN A 378 2.83 -15.63 -9.56
C ASN A 378 2.57 -16.51 -8.32
N PRO A 379 2.13 -15.94 -7.19
CA PRO A 379 1.87 -16.70 -5.97
C PRO A 379 0.80 -17.78 -6.10
N ASN A 380 0.02 -17.79 -7.19
CA ASN A 380 -1.02 -18.78 -7.43
C ASN A 380 -0.59 -19.89 -8.42
N ALA A 381 0.67 -19.98 -8.83
CA ALA A 381 1.12 -20.96 -9.83
C ALA A 381 2.16 -21.95 -9.28
N ALA A 382 1.95 -23.24 -9.55
CA ALA A 382 2.96 -24.28 -9.38
C ALA A 382 2.94 -25.25 -10.58
N ALA A 383 4.11 -25.53 -11.16
CA ALA A 383 4.23 -26.31 -12.39
C ALA A 383 3.86 -27.79 -12.16
N VAL A 384 3.35 -28.47 -13.19
CA VAL A 384 2.91 -29.88 -13.14
C VAL A 384 3.98 -30.82 -12.56
N SER A 385 5.26 -30.56 -12.82
CA SER A 385 6.39 -31.34 -12.30
C SER A 385 7.17 -30.70 -11.14
N SER A 386 6.62 -29.65 -10.52
CA SER A 386 7.23 -28.97 -9.37
C SER A 386 7.11 -29.77 -8.06
N LYS A 387 8.12 -29.67 -7.20
CA LYS A 387 8.15 -30.30 -5.87
C LYS A 387 7.10 -29.67 -4.95
N ILE A 388 6.89 -28.35 -5.04
CA ILE A 388 5.90 -27.67 -4.20
C ILE A 388 4.46 -28.13 -4.53
N LEU A 389 4.14 -28.40 -5.80
CA LEU A 389 2.85 -28.97 -6.20
C LEU A 389 2.70 -30.40 -5.67
N ALA A 390 3.73 -31.24 -5.80
CA ALA A 390 3.71 -32.62 -5.29
C ALA A 390 3.50 -32.65 -3.75
N LYS A 391 4.09 -31.70 -3.02
CA LYS A 391 3.91 -31.53 -1.56
C LYS A 391 2.53 -30.98 -1.17
N ASN A 392 1.98 -30.06 -1.96
CA ASN A 392 0.75 -29.32 -1.66
C ASN A 392 -0.38 -29.65 -2.64
N ARG A 393 -0.48 -30.90 -3.09
CA ARG A 393 -1.43 -31.30 -4.14
C ARG A 393 -2.90 -31.16 -3.72
N ASP A 394 -3.17 -31.15 -2.42
CA ASP A 394 -4.44 -30.85 -1.78
C ASP A 394 -4.76 -29.33 -1.70
N CYS A 395 -3.79 -28.46 -1.96
CA CYS A 395 -3.94 -27.00 -2.02
C CYS A 395 -4.19 -26.44 -3.43
N VAL A 396 -4.33 -27.30 -4.43
CA VAL A 396 -4.83 -26.89 -5.75
C VAL A 396 -6.24 -26.32 -5.59
N LYS A 397 -6.51 -25.19 -6.23
CA LYS A 397 -7.81 -24.52 -6.23
C LYS A 397 -8.88 -25.41 -6.85
N THR A 398 -10.04 -25.49 -6.20
CA THR A 398 -11.23 -26.07 -6.79
C THR A 398 -12.40 -25.10 -6.77
N ILE A 399 -13.25 -25.19 -7.78
CA ILE A 399 -14.57 -24.58 -7.83
C ILE A 399 -15.59 -25.72 -7.88
N ASN A 400 -16.38 -25.85 -6.82
CA ASN A 400 -17.35 -26.91 -6.60
C ASN A 400 -16.73 -28.32 -6.67
N GLY A 401 -15.51 -28.47 -6.14
CA GLY A 401 -14.74 -29.72 -6.17
C GLY A 401 -14.09 -30.06 -7.52
N LYS A 402 -14.28 -29.22 -8.54
CA LYS A 402 -13.61 -29.34 -9.84
C LYS A 402 -12.33 -28.50 -9.86
N GLU A 403 -11.22 -29.11 -10.27
CA GLU A 403 -9.98 -28.42 -10.63
C GLU A 403 -10.04 -27.92 -12.08
N ASP A 404 -9.44 -26.77 -12.35
CA ASP A 404 -9.16 -26.35 -13.73
C ASP A 404 -7.92 -27.08 -14.28
N PRO A 405 -7.87 -27.36 -15.59
CA PRO A 405 -6.70 -27.98 -16.21
C PRO A 405 -5.47 -27.07 -16.09
N PRO A 406 -4.26 -27.63 -15.94
CA PRO A 406 -3.06 -26.83 -15.87
C PRO A 406 -2.82 -26.10 -17.19
N SER A 407 -2.24 -24.90 -17.12
CA SER A 407 -2.02 -24.03 -18.29
C SER A 407 -0.66 -23.35 -18.23
N LYS A 408 -0.12 -22.98 -19.41
CA LYS A 408 1.23 -22.41 -19.52
C LYS A 408 1.28 -20.99 -18.96
N ILE A 409 2.22 -20.76 -18.05
CA ILE A 409 2.49 -19.44 -17.50
C ILE A 409 3.62 -18.80 -18.32
N TRP A 410 3.32 -17.72 -19.05
CA TRP A 410 4.30 -16.94 -19.82
C TRP A 410 5.28 -17.77 -20.65
N GLU A 411 4.75 -18.60 -21.56
CA GLU A 411 5.52 -19.49 -22.46
C GLU A 411 6.28 -20.66 -21.76
N THR A 412 6.22 -20.78 -20.43
CA THR A 412 6.87 -21.86 -19.64
C THR A 412 5.98 -23.10 -19.42
N GLU A 413 6.35 -23.97 -18.45
CA GLU A 413 5.64 -25.22 -18.12
C GLU A 413 4.17 -24.98 -17.72
N GLU A 414 3.31 -25.95 -18.03
CA GLU A 414 1.92 -25.95 -17.58
C GLU A 414 1.85 -26.03 -16.05
N SER A 415 0.99 -25.19 -15.47
CA SER A 415 0.92 -24.95 -14.03
C SER A 415 -0.51 -25.04 -13.51
N TYR A 416 -0.67 -25.59 -12.31
CA TYR A 416 -1.94 -25.59 -11.58
C TYR A 416 -2.14 -24.30 -10.78
N GLY A 417 -3.40 -23.91 -10.61
CA GLY A 417 -3.81 -22.83 -9.72
C GLY A 417 -3.73 -23.25 -8.25
N MET A 418 -2.92 -22.58 -7.44
CA MET A 418 -2.72 -22.85 -6.01
C MET A 418 -3.54 -21.89 -5.15
N CYS A 419 -3.99 -22.37 -3.98
CA CYS A 419 -4.78 -21.58 -3.03
C CYS A 419 -3.90 -20.94 -1.94
N LEU A 420 -3.76 -19.61 -1.97
CA LEU A 420 -3.09 -18.84 -0.90
C LEU A 420 -3.85 -18.86 0.44
N VAL A 421 -5.15 -19.16 0.44
CA VAL A 421 -5.95 -19.28 1.67
C VAL A 421 -5.92 -20.75 2.14
N SER A 422 -4.72 -21.32 2.22
CA SER A 422 -4.44 -22.70 2.63
C SER A 422 -2.99 -22.82 3.14
N LYS A 423 -2.58 -24.00 3.63
CA LYS A 423 -1.21 -24.27 4.10
C LYS A 423 -0.11 -23.96 3.06
N TYR A 424 -0.44 -23.96 1.76
CA TYR A 424 0.49 -23.64 0.69
C TYR A 424 1.13 -22.24 0.82
N ARG A 425 0.44 -21.27 1.44
CA ARG A 425 1.00 -19.93 1.69
C ARG A 425 2.30 -19.96 2.50
N ASP A 426 2.40 -20.91 3.43
CA ASP A 426 3.59 -21.07 4.25
C ASP A 426 4.79 -21.57 3.44
N ASP A 427 4.56 -22.48 2.50
CA ASP A 427 5.60 -22.98 1.60
C ASP A 427 5.98 -21.96 0.52
N PHE A 428 5.01 -21.22 -0.04
CA PHE A 428 5.31 -20.13 -0.96
C PHE A 428 6.18 -19.05 -0.27
N ALA A 429 5.84 -18.67 0.96
CA ALA A 429 6.69 -17.77 1.76
C ALA A 429 8.10 -18.35 2.01
N ASN A 430 8.22 -19.65 2.28
CA ASN A 430 9.50 -20.32 2.44
C ASN A 430 10.34 -20.26 1.15
N GLU A 431 9.72 -20.44 -0.02
CA GLU A 431 10.40 -20.35 -1.32
C GLU A 431 10.85 -18.91 -1.65
N LEU A 432 10.06 -17.88 -1.30
CA LEU A 432 10.52 -16.49 -1.42
C LEU A 432 11.74 -16.22 -0.52
N ILE A 433 11.73 -16.74 0.71
CA ILE A 433 12.86 -16.65 1.65
C ILE A 433 14.08 -17.44 1.14
N ARG A 434 13.88 -18.58 0.46
CA ARG A 434 14.96 -19.34 -0.19
C ARG A 434 15.56 -18.52 -1.34
N CYS A 435 14.74 -18.01 -2.26
CA CYS A 435 15.18 -17.18 -3.37
C CYS A 435 15.98 -15.96 -2.89
N ALA A 436 15.52 -15.29 -1.84
CA ALA A 436 16.23 -14.17 -1.22
C ALA A 436 17.64 -14.55 -0.74
N LYS A 437 17.78 -15.72 -0.10
CA LYS A 437 19.06 -16.21 0.47
C LYS A 437 20.01 -16.79 -0.58
N GLU A 438 19.48 -17.44 -1.61
CA GLU A 438 20.29 -18.12 -2.64
C GLU A 438 20.69 -17.20 -3.81
N TYR A 439 19.79 -16.29 -4.23
CA TYR A 439 19.99 -15.42 -5.40
C TYR A 439 20.15 -13.93 -5.02
N GLY A 440 19.90 -13.56 -3.76
CA GLY A 440 20.03 -12.18 -3.29
C GLY A 440 18.98 -11.21 -3.84
N VAL A 441 17.79 -11.72 -4.17
CA VAL A 441 16.61 -10.92 -4.52
C VAL A 441 16.04 -10.22 -3.28
N THR A 442 15.70 -8.94 -3.43
CA THR A 442 15.09 -8.11 -2.36
C THR A 442 13.84 -7.36 -2.81
N TYR A 443 13.41 -7.55 -4.06
CA TYR A 443 12.14 -7.03 -4.56
C TYR A 443 11.33 -8.13 -5.25
N PHE A 444 10.04 -8.18 -4.97
CA PHE A 444 9.13 -9.24 -5.38
C PHE A 444 7.88 -8.61 -6.02
N LYS A 445 7.77 -8.64 -7.34
CA LYS A 445 6.50 -8.31 -8.03
C LYS A 445 5.61 -9.54 -7.96
N TRP A 446 4.40 -9.40 -7.44
CA TRP A 446 3.40 -10.47 -7.38
C TRP A 446 2.27 -10.21 -8.37
N ASP A 447 1.93 -11.23 -9.13
CA ASP A 447 0.99 -11.16 -10.26
C ASP A 447 -0.12 -12.22 -10.15
N ALA A 448 -1.21 -12.03 -10.91
CA ALA A 448 -2.30 -12.98 -11.11
C ALA A 448 -3.04 -13.43 -9.83
N ILE A 449 -3.29 -12.51 -8.90
CA ILE A 449 -4.09 -12.76 -7.68
C ILE A 449 -5.46 -12.07 -7.81
N GLY A 450 -6.51 -12.85 -8.06
CA GLY A 450 -7.89 -12.38 -8.07
C GLY A 450 -8.51 -12.37 -6.67
N GLN A 451 -9.57 -11.57 -6.49
CA GLN A 451 -10.40 -11.54 -5.28
C GLN A 451 -11.04 -12.90 -5.00
N TYR A 452 -11.52 -13.59 -6.03
CA TYR A 452 -12.10 -14.93 -5.94
C TYR A 452 -11.23 -15.96 -6.68
N GLY A 453 -11.39 -17.25 -6.36
CA GLY A 453 -10.68 -18.32 -7.05
C GLY A 453 -10.59 -19.68 -6.35
N CYS A 454 -11.21 -19.86 -5.18
CA CYS A 454 -11.36 -21.19 -4.56
C CYS A 454 -12.68 -21.26 -3.78
N ASN A 455 -13.29 -22.45 -3.70
CA ASN A 455 -14.30 -22.78 -2.69
C ASN A 455 -14.19 -24.23 -2.19
N ASP A 456 -12.97 -24.77 -2.20
CA ASP A 456 -12.64 -26.09 -1.65
C ASP A 456 -12.91 -26.18 -0.13
N PRO A 457 -13.55 -27.25 0.38
CA PRO A 457 -13.83 -27.40 1.82
C PRO A 457 -12.64 -27.86 2.68
N ARG A 458 -11.46 -28.07 2.10
CA ARG A 458 -10.25 -28.53 2.82
C ARG A 458 -9.26 -27.38 3.13
N HIS A 459 -9.62 -26.16 2.75
CA HIS A 459 -8.76 -24.97 2.81
C HIS A 459 -9.18 -24.05 3.96
N PHE A 460 -8.47 -22.94 4.21
CA PHE A 460 -8.67 -22.07 5.39
C PHE A 460 -9.84 -21.10 5.24
N HIS A 461 -10.92 -21.51 4.56
CA HIS A 461 -12.07 -20.67 4.22
C HIS A 461 -13.39 -21.46 4.27
N GLY A 462 -13.64 -22.14 5.39
CA GLY A 462 -14.82 -22.97 5.64
C GLY A 462 -14.69 -24.42 5.17
N ASN A 463 -15.60 -25.28 5.63
CA ASN A 463 -15.53 -26.73 5.51
C ASN A 463 -16.74 -27.33 4.75
N GLU A 464 -16.88 -28.66 4.74
CA GLU A 464 -17.94 -29.39 4.01
C GLU A 464 -19.37 -29.02 4.46
N ASN A 465 -19.55 -28.57 5.71
CA ASN A 465 -20.85 -28.13 6.23
C ASN A 465 -21.25 -26.72 5.74
N ASN A 466 -20.32 -25.96 5.16
CA ASN A 466 -20.58 -24.61 4.63
C ASN A 466 -21.04 -24.68 3.17
N THR A 467 -21.73 -23.64 2.70
CA THR A 467 -22.13 -23.59 1.28
C THR A 467 -20.93 -23.29 0.37
N PRO A 468 -20.95 -23.71 -0.91
CA PRO A 468 -19.90 -23.33 -1.87
C PRO A 468 -19.81 -21.81 -2.10
N GLN A 469 -20.88 -21.05 -1.82
CA GLN A 469 -20.88 -19.59 -1.83
C GLN A 469 -20.15 -19.02 -0.60
N GLU A 470 -20.54 -19.45 0.60
CA GLU A 470 -19.91 -19.00 1.86
C GLU A 470 -18.40 -19.26 1.86
N ARG A 471 -17.95 -20.41 1.32
CA ARG A 471 -16.51 -20.71 1.17
C ARG A 471 -15.80 -19.82 0.15
N ALA A 472 -16.47 -19.42 -0.94
CA ALA A 472 -15.90 -18.49 -1.92
C ALA A 472 -15.78 -17.07 -1.34
N GLU A 473 -16.73 -16.65 -0.51
CA GLU A 473 -16.74 -15.36 0.17
C GLU A 473 -15.69 -15.31 1.29
N CYS A 474 -15.54 -16.40 2.06
CA CYS A 474 -14.46 -16.51 3.05
C CYS A 474 -13.07 -16.55 2.37
N PHE A 475 -12.92 -17.21 1.22
CA PHE A 475 -11.69 -17.14 0.42
C PHE A 475 -11.37 -15.68 0.05
N ALA A 476 -12.37 -14.94 -0.43
CA ALA A 476 -12.19 -13.57 -0.89
C ALA A 476 -11.89 -12.57 0.23
N PHE A 477 -12.41 -12.78 1.44
CA PHE A 477 -12.03 -12.00 2.61
C PHE A 477 -10.60 -12.30 3.09
N GLU A 478 -10.23 -13.59 3.13
CA GLU A 478 -8.93 -14.03 3.66
C GLU A 478 -7.78 -14.01 2.62
N VAL A 479 -8.02 -13.73 1.33
CA VAL A 479 -6.94 -13.65 0.33
C VAL A 479 -6.02 -12.46 0.60
N GLY A 480 -6.58 -11.29 0.95
CA GLY A 480 -5.81 -10.10 1.33
C GLY A 480 -4.95 -10.33 2.58
N ARG A 481 -5.55 -10.96 3.59
CA ARG A 481 -4.89 -11.31 4.87
C ARG A 481 -3.83 -12.40 4.69
N SER A 482 -4.08 -13.38 3.83
CA SER A 482 -3.10 -14.44 3.50
C SER A 482 -1.93 -13.91 2.66
N MET A 483 -2.16 -12.93 1.78
CA MET A 483 -1.08 -12.19 1.12
C MET A 483 -0.22 -11.42 2.14
N ALA A 484 -0.85 -10.63 3.02
CA ALA A 484 -0.13 -9.89 4.07
C ALA A 484 0.70 -10.83 4.97
N TYR A 485 0.15 -11.97 5.38
CA TYR A 485 0.87 -13.01 6.13
C TYR A 485 2.16 -13.50 5.43
N VAL A 486 2.10 -13.74 4.12
CA VAL A 486 3.29 -14.15 3.33
C VAL A 486 4.32 -13.03 3.28
N VAL A 487 3.89 -11.77 3.12
CA VAL A 487 4.80 -10.61 3.13
C VAL A 487 5.45 -10.44 4.51
N ASP A 488 4.70 -10.48 5.60
CA ASP A 488 5.24 -10.29 6.95
C ASP A 488 6.19 -11.43 7.34
N LYS A 489 5.88 -12.68 6.96
CA LYS A 489 6.78 -13.83 7.14
C LYS A 489 8.08 -13.69 6.35
N LEU A 490 8.02 -13.16 5.12
CA LEU A 490 9.19 -12.82 4.32
C LEU A 490 10.00 -11.68 4.95
N CYS A 491 9.36 -10.57 5.33
CA CYS A 491 9.98 -9.38 5.92
C CYS A 491 10.48 -9.56 7.37
N ALA A 492 10.06 -10.62 8.05
CA ALA A 492 10.65 -11.07 9.31
C ALA A 492 11.99 -11.81 9.09
N ALA A 493 12.11 -12.58 8.00
CA ALA A 493 13.33 -13.32 7.65
C ALA A 493 14.31 -12.49 6.80
N ILE A 494 13.81 -11.55 6.00
CA ILE A 494 14.52 -10.71 5.04
C ILE A 494 14.00 -9.26 5.20
N PRO A 495 14.48 -8.49 6.18
CA PRO A 495 13.99 -7.12 6.40
C PRO A 495 14.20 -6.15 5.23
N GLU A 496 15.09 -6.50 4.28
CA GLU A 496 15.33 -5.76 3.05
C GLU A 496 14.29 -5.99 1.93
N ALA A 497 13.29 -6.85 2.16
CA ALA A 497 12.30 -7.24 1.17
C ALA A 497 11.25 -6.14 0.90
N ILE A 498 10.94 -5.94 -0.39
CA ILE A 498 9.86 -5.10 -0.88
C ILE A 498 8.93 -5.98 -1.71
N VAL A 499 7.61 -5.93 -1.44
CA VAL A 499 6.60 -6.68 -2.18
C VAL A 499 5.54 -5.75 -2.75
N ASP A 500 5.39 -5.82 -4.07
CA ASP A 500 4.43 -5.02 -4.84
C ASP A 500 3.41 -5.97 -5.49
N PHE A 501 2.12 -5.76 -5.19
CA PHE A 501 1.02 -6.55 -5.74
C PHE A 501 0.43 -5.87 -6.98
N ASP A 502 0.40 -6.59 -8.10
CA ASP A 502 -0.24 -6.19 -9.35
C ASP A 502 -1.76 -6.13 -9.20
N ILE A 503 -2.30 -4.92 -9.30
CA ILE A 503 -3.74 -4.65 -9.24
C ILE A 503 -4.24 -3.96 -10.51
N THR A 504 -3.68 -4.34 -11.67
CA THR A 504 -3.84 -3.55 -12.90
C THR A 504 -5.10 -3.89 -13.71
N GLU A 505 -5.63 -5.09 -13.54
CA GLU A 505 -6.99 -5.48 -13.96
C GLU A 505 -7.99 -5.38 -12.80
N GLY A 506 -9.29 -5.40 -13.10
CA GLY A 506 -10.36 -5.48 -12.09
C GLY A 506 -10.44 -6.82 -11.34
N ASN A 507 -11.34 -6.88 -10.35
CA ASN A 507 -11.55 -8.01 -9.44
C ASN A 507 -10.32 -8.37 -8.58
N ARG A 508 -9.64 -7.36 -8.05
CA ARG A 508 -8.46 -7.45 -7.18
C ARG A 508 -8.77 -7.02 -5.74
N SER A 509 -7.94 -7.45 -4.78
CA SER A 509 -8.05 -7.06 -3.36
C SER A 509 -7.43 -5.69 -3.10
N VAL A 510 -8.17 -4.64 -3.45
CA VAL A 510 -7.70 -3.25 -3.43
C VAL A 510 -8.33 -2.48 -2.26
N GLY A 511 -7.49 -1.93 -1.40
CA GLY A 511 -7.89 -1.30 -0.14
C GLY A 511 -6.70 -1.10 0.81
N LEU A 512 -6.97 -0.92 2.09
CA LEU A 512 -5.93 -0.69 3.09
C LEU A 512 -5.20 -1.98 3.51
N GLY A 513 -5.88 -3.13 3.40
CA GLY A 513 -5.40 -4.42 3.92
C GLY A 513 -4.05 -4.89 3.37
N PHE A 514 -3.75 -4.68 2.08
CA PHE A 514 -2.42 -5.03 1.54
C PHE A 514 -1.38 -3.92 1.74
N LEU A 515 -1.78 -2.64 1.76
CA LEU A 515 -0.87 -1.53 2.07
C LEU A 515 -0.28 -1.62 3.48
N ALA A 516 -0.95 -2.30 4.41
CA ALA A 516 -0.42 -2.62 5.73
C ALA A 516 0.88 -3.46 5.71
N ALA A 517 1.14 -4.20 4.62
CA ALA A 517 2.29 -5.10 4.49
C ALA A 517 3.24 -4.73 3.32
N GLY A 518 2.71 -4.30 2.17
CA GLY A 518 3.47 -4.02 0.94
C GLY A 518 3.04 -2.75 0.22
N LYS A 519 3.13 -2.77 -1.13
CA LYS A 519 2.70 -1.68 -2.04
C LYS A 519 1.82 -2.21 -3.18
N TYR A 520 1.21 -1.31 -3.94
CA TYR A 520 0.52 -1.63 -5.18
C TYR A 520 1.37 -1.29 -6.42
N PHE A 521 1.31 -2.17 -7.42
CA PHE A 521 1.69 -1.90 -8.81
C PHE A 521 0.40 -1.70 -9.60
N LEU A 522 0.20 -0.51 -10.17
CA LEU A 522 -1.17 -0.01 -10.44
C LEU A 522 -1.55 0.12 -11.93
N ILE A 523 -0.60 0.35 -12.85
CA ILE A 523 -0.89 0.40 -14.30
C ILE A 523 0.16 -0.39 -15.09
N ASN A 524 -0.32 -1.46 -15.72
CA ASN A 524 0.41 -2.39 -16.57
C ASN A 524 0.31 -1.91 -18.03
N ASN A 525 -0.45 -2.65 -18.84
CA ASN A 525 -0.64 -2.44 -20.27
C ASN A 525 -1.72 -1.40 -20.63
N GLY A 526 -2.48 -0.93 -19.63
CA GLY A 526 -3.62 -0.03 -19.83
C GLY A 526 -4.88 -0.76 -20.28
N PRO A 527 -5.88 -0.05 -20.83
CA PRO A 527 -7.13 -0.63 -21.26
C PRO A 527 -6.92 -1.62 -22.41
N TYR A 528 -7.22 -2.89 -22.16
CA TYR A 528 -7.36 -3.92 -23.19
C TYR A 528 -8.65 -3.74 -24.03
N TYR A 529 -8.98 -2.49 -24.40
CA TYR A 529 -10.28 -2.11 -24.96
C TYR A 529 -10.28 -1.67 -26.43
N PHE A 530 -11.39 -1.99 -27.08
CA PHE A 530 -11.65 -1.82 -28.50
C PHE A 530 -12.21 -0.43 -28.88
N ASN A 531 -12.03 0.61 -28.05
CA ASN A 531 -12.88 1.82 -28.05
C ASN A 531 -12.19 3.16 -28.38
N TYR A 532 -10.94 3.16 -28.85
CA TYR A 532 -10.17 4.39 -29.15
C TYR A 532 -10.02 4.74 -30.64
N ASP A 533 -10.76 4.07 -31.55
CA ASP A 533 -10.71 4.26 -33.01
C ASP A 533 -9.30 4.15 -33.64
N ILE A 534 -8.37 3.48 -32.97
CA ILE A 534 -7.01 3.21 -33.46
C ILE A 534 -7.05 2.05 -34.48
N PRO A 535 -6.35 2.14 -35.63
CA PRO A 535 -6.24 1.04 -36.59
C PRO A 535 -5.65 -0.24 -35.97
N PHE A 536 -6.44 -1.31 -35.94
CA PHE A 536 -6.11 -2.56 -35.23
C PHE A 536 -5.64 -3.68 -36.18
N ASP A 537 -4.45 -4.22 -35.88
CA ASP A 537 -3.90 -5.46 -36.44
C ASP A 537 -4.64 -6.70 -35.87
N ARG A 538 -5.85 -6.94 -36.40
CA ARG A 538 -6.74 -8.04 -35.99
C ARG A 538 -6.11 -9.43 -36.14
N GLU A 539 -5.17 -9.60 -37.05
CA GLU A 539 -4.58 -10.90 -37.39
C GLU A 539 -3.45 -11.30 -36.43
N ASN A 540 -2.69 -10.33 -35.88
CA ASN A 540 -1.62 -10.61 -34.92
C ASN A 540 -2.05 -10.51 -33.45
N GLY A 541 -3.25 -10.02 -33.14
CA GLY A 541 -3.77 -9.98 -31.78
C GLY A 541 -2.95 -9.08 -30.86
N GLN A 542 -2.81 -7.80 -31.22
CA GLN A 542 -2.29 -6.76 -30.33
C GLN A 542 -3.42 -6.19 -29.45
N TRP A 543 -3.42 -6.49 -28.15
CA TRP A 543 -4.47 -6.04 -27.20
C TRP A 543 -4.03 -4.84 -26.34
N ASN A 544 -2.78 -4.42 -26.50
CA ASN A 544 -2.08 -3.47 -25.63
C ASN A 544 -1.71 -2.23 -26.44
N ILE A 545 -2.05 -1.03 -25.93
CA ILE A 545 -1.75 0.24 -26.60
C ILE A 545 -0.71 1.10 -25.86
N PHE A 546 -0.30 0.74 -24.64
CA PHE A 546 0.63 1.55 -23.82
C PHE A 546 2.06 0.98 -23.76
N PHE A 547 2.50 0.25 -24.80
CA PHE A 547 3.92 0.09 -25.13
C PHE A 547 4.45 1.11 -26.15
N TYR A 548 3.57 1.90 -26.79
CA TYR A 548 3.97 2.98 -27.70
C TYR A 548 4.51 4.19 -26.92
N PRO A 549 5.63 4.80 -27.33
CA PRO A 549 6.17 5.99 -26.69
C PRO A 549 5.34 7.23 -27.05
N GLY A 550 5.06 8.08 -26.07
CA GLY A 550 4.27 9.30 -26.26
C GLY A 550 3.56 9.80 -24.99
N PRO A 551 2.89 10.97 -25.07
CA PRO A 551 2.24 11.58 -23.91
C PRO A 551 1.02 10.79 -23.40
N ALA A 552 0.34 10.03 -24.26
CA ALA A 552 -0.93 9.36 -23.96
C ALA A 552 -0.86 8.42 -22.74
N ARG A 553 0.15 7.53 -22.68
CA ARG A 553 0.38 6.68 -21.50
C ARG A 553 0.57 7.52 -20.24
N THR A 554 1.31 8.63 -20.34
CA THR A 554 1.66 9.46 -19.17
C THR A 554 0.46 10.19 -18.58
N TRP A 555 -0.51 10.63 -19.39
CA TRP A 555 -1.75 11.24 -18.91
C TRP A 555 -2.50 10.26 -18.01
N ILE A 556 -2.74 9.04 -18.52
CA ILE A 556 -3.45 7.99 -17.78
C ILE A 556 -2.63 7.52 -16.57
N CYS A 557 -1.31 7.40 -16.71
CA CYS A 557 -0.41 7.08 -15.61
C CYS A 557 -0.26 8.19 -14.56
N ARG A 558 -0.80 9.41 -14.76
CA ARG A 558 -0.89 10.45 -13.71
C ARG A 558 -2.25 10.47 -13.00
N THR A 559 -3.27 9.77 -13.50
CA THR A 559 -4.56 9.62 -12.79
C THR A 559 -4.39 9.10 -11.35
N PRO A 560 -3.52 8.11 -11.06
CA PRO A 560 -3.24 7.67 -9.68
C PRO A 560 -2.72 8.72 -8.70
N LEU A 561 -2.23 9.87 -9.16
CA LEU A 561 -1.77 10.94 -8.26
C LEU A 561 -2.90 11.51 -7.39
N THR A 562 -4.17 11.23 -7.70
CA THR A 562 -5.31 11.54 -6.82
C THR A 562 -5.25 10.83 -5.46
N TYR A 563 -4.57 9.68 -5.35
CA TYR A 563 -4.34 9.01 -4.07
C TYR A 563 -3.42 9.83 -3.14
N ASP A 564 -2.52 10.68 -3.67
CA ASP A 564 -1.43 11.32 -2.88
C ASP A 564 -1.93 12.29 -1.79
N LYS A 565 -3.20 12.74 -1.83
CA LYS A 565 -3.84 13.47 -0.71
C LYS A 565 -3.87 12.63 0.58
N TRP A 566 -4.16 11.33 0.46
CA TRP A 566 -4.43 10.43 1.57
C TRP A 566 -3.36 9.34 1.73
N PHE A 567 -2.72 8.92 0.64
CA PHE A 567 -1.81 7.77 0.56
C PHE A 567 -0.58 8.13 -0.28
N PRO A 568 0.65 8.07 0.27
CA PRO A 568 1.85 8.46 -0.47
C PRO A 568 1.98 7.76 -1.83
N SER A 569 2.19 8.53 -2.90
CA SER A 569 2.31 8.02 -4.29
C SER A 569 3.37 6.93 -4.48
N VAL A 570 4.41 6.89 -3.62
CA VAL A 570 5.45 5.83 -3.59
C VAL A 570 4.88 4.41 -3.38
N LEU A 571 3.64 4.30 -2.89
CA LEU A 571 2.92 3.05 -2.70
C LEU A 571 2.10 2.59 -3.92
N PHE A 572 2.13 3.35 -5.02
CA PHE A 572 1.40 3.08 -6.26
C PHE A 572 2.38 3.09 -7.45
N LEU A 573 3.26 2.09 -7.47
CA LEU A 573 4.31 1.95 -8.47
C LEU A 573 3.70 1.93 -9.88
N THR A 574 4.09 2.92 -10.69
CA THR A 574 3.57 3.12 -12.04
C THR A 574 4.75 3.38 -12.98
N HIS A 575 4.76 2.69 -14.12
CA HIS A 575 5.93 2.64 -15.00
C HIS A 575 5.79 3.54 -16.24
N TYR A 576 6.82 4.35 -16.48
CA TYR A 576 6.90 5.30 -17.60
C TYR A 576 7.95 4.88 -18.63
N LEU A 577 7.78 5.33 -19.87
CA LEU A 577 8.62 4.96 -21.01
C LEU A 577 9.75 6.01 -21.20
N PRO A 578 11.04 5.65 -21.15
CA PRO A 578 12.18 6.56 -21.28
C PRO A 578 12.60 6.80 -22.74
N ASP A 579 11.81 6.32 -23.71
CA ASP A 579 12.04 6.44 -25.14
C ASP A 579 12.20 7.91 -25.59
N ASP A 580 13.12 8.10 -26.53
CA ASP A 580 13.33 9.35 -27.26
C ASP A 580 12.07 9.84 -28.03
N PRO A 581 12.00 11.13 -28.43
CA PRO A 581 12.96 12.21 -28.16
C PRO A 581 12.80 12.82 -26.75
N TYR A 582 13.64 13.80 -26.43
CA TYR A 582 13.60 14.59 -25.19
C TYR A 582 12.18 15.01 -24.76
N GLU A 583 11.31 15.37 -25.70
CA GLU A 583 9.93 15.74 -25.40
C GLU A 583 9.17 14.61 -24.67
N ASN A 584 9.24 13.37 -25.16
CA ASN A 584 8.67 12.19 -24.48
C ASN A 584 9.33 11.96 -23.12
N GLN A 585 10.66 11.99 -23.09
CA GLN A 585 11.48 11.74 -21.90
C GLN A 585 11.17 12.73 -20.78
N SER A 586 11.01 14.01 -21.09
CA SER A 586 10.65 15.05 -20.12
C SER A 586 9.30 14.77 -19.47
N ILE A 587 8.31 14.32 -20.24
CA ILE A 587 6.96 14.01 -19.74
C ILE A 587 6.97 12.73 -18.91
N ALA A 588 7.68 11.70 -19.35
CA ALA A 588 7.86 10.45 -18.60
C ALA A 588 8.57 10.70 -17.25
N LEU A 589 9.73 11.35 -17.28
CA LEU A 589 10.56 11.63 -16.12
C LEU A 589 9.89 12.61 -15.15
N GLY A 590 9.23 13.65 -15.67
CA GLY A 590 8.45 14.60 -14.87
C GLY A 590 7.26 13.95 -14.15
N SER A 591 6.64 12.94 -14.76
CA SER A 591 5.58 12.16 -14.10
C SER A 591 6.16 11.25 -13.01
N LEU A 592 7.22 10.53 -13.34
CA LEU A 592 7.90 9.56 -12.47
C LEU A 592 8.31 10.17 -11.11
N ILE A 593 8.95 11.34 -11.13
CA ILE A 593 9.49 11.97 -9.91
C ILE A 593 8.43 12.47 -8.93
N LEU A 594 7.15 12.56 -9.31
CA LEU A 594 6.06 12.94 -8.41
C LEU A 594 5.77 11.87 -7.34
N GLY A 595 6.43 10.70 -7.46
CA GLY A 595 6.45 9.62 -6.47
C GLY A 595 6.04 8.27 -7.01
N GLN A 596 5.83 8.11 -8.32
CA GLN A 596 5.40 6.84 -8.93
C GLN A 596 6.57 5.97 -9.42
N ASN A 597 7.76 6.55 -9.60
CA ASN A 597 9.09 5.92 -9.55
C ASN A 597 9.44 4.73 -10.48
N GLY A 598 8.57 4.25 -11.36
CA GLY A 598 8.85 3.11 -12.27
C GLY A 598 9.31 3.49 -13.69
N ILE A 599 10.21 2.71 -14.28
CA ILE A 599 10.71 2.83 -15.67
C ILE A 599 10.52 1.52 -16.44
N TRP A 600 10.02 1.61 -17.66
CA TRP A 600 9.73 0.48 -18.56
C TRP A 600 10.20 0.77 -19.98
N GLY A 601 10.78 -0.22 -20.65
CA GLY A 601 11.14 -0.11 -22.07
C GLY A 601 12.35 -0.95 -22.44
N ASP A 602 12.82 -0.76 -23.67
CA ASP A 602 14.10 -1.27 -24.16
C ASP A 602 15.19 -0.24 -23.78
N LEU A 603 15.97 -0.45 -22.70
CA LEU A 603 16.95 0.55 -22.27
C LEU A 603 18.15 0.66 -23.24
N PRO A 604 18.71 -0.43 -23.80
CA PRO A 604 19.72 -0.38 -24.86
C PRO A 604 19.33 0.40 -26.13
N ALA A 605 18.04 0.66 -26.37
CA ALA A 605 17.58 1.46 -27.51
C ALA A 605 17.58 2.99 -27.27
N ILE A 606 17.77 3.46 -26.04
CA ILE A 606 17.74 4.90 -25.69
C ILE A 606 19.01 5.61 -26.20
N SER A 607 18.87 6.84 -26.68
CA SER A 607 20.01 7.70 -27.04
C SER A 607 20.95 7.98 -25.85
N LYS A 608 22.23 8.27 -26.12
CA LYS A 608 23.20 8.63 -25.07
C LYS A 608 22.79 9.93 -24.37
N GLU A 609 22.18 10.83 -25.13
CA GLU A 609 21.64 12.12 -24.71
C GLU A 609 20.45 11.92 -23.75
N GLY A 610 19.56 10.98 -24.06
CA GLY A 610 18.44 10.58 -23.20
C GLY A 610 18.88 9.88 -21.91
N ILE A 611 19.84 8.95 -22.01
CA ILE A 611 20.46 8.29 -20.85
C ILE A 611 21.10 9.33 -19.92
N ALA A 612 21.85 10.29 -20.47
CA ALA A 612 22.47 11.37 -19.71
C ALA A 612 21.43 12.33 -19.08
N PHE A 613 20.32 12.62 -19.77
CA PHE A 613 19.23 13.42 -19.22
C PHE A 613 18.55 12.73 -18.02
N PHE A 614 18.21 11.44 -18.16
CA PHE A 614 17.70 10.64 -17.04
C PHE A 614 18.69 10.59 -15.88
N GLY A 615 19.97 10.23 -16.15
CA GLY A 615 21.01 10.13 -15.12
C GLY A 615 21.21 11.44 -14.33
N LYS A 616 21.27 12.59 -15.02
CA LYS A 616 21.36 13.91 -14.37
C LYS A 616 20.16 14.18 -13.46
N THR A 617 18.95 14.14 -14.02
CA THR A 617 17.75 14.57 -13.30
C THR A 617 17.32 13.57 -12.21
N LEU A 618 17.60 12.27 -12.37
CA LEU A 618 17.39 11.28 -11.30
C LEU A 618 18.43 11.39 -10.18
N ASN A 619 19.68 11.74 -10.48
CA ASN A 619 20.67 12.07 -9.46
C ASN A 619 20.29 13.34 -8.66
N GLU A 620 19.77 14.36 -9.33
CA GLU A 620 19.24 15.57 -8.68
C GLU A 620 18.01 15.24 -7.81
N TYR A 621 17.05 14.47 -8.34
CA TYR A 621 15.90 13.98 -7.59
C TYR A 621 16.30 13.24 -6.30
N LYS A 622 17.32 12.36 -6.35
CA LYS A 622 17.80 11.62 -5.15
C LYS A 622 18.25 12.51 -4.00
N GLN A 623 18.62 13.77 -4.22
CA GLN A 623 19.00 14.71 -3.15
C GLN A 623 17.80 15.27 -2.35
N ILE A 624 16.58 15.12 -2.89
CA ILE A 624 15.34 15.75 -2.39
C ILE A 624 14.12 14.80 -2.42
N ARG A 625 14.28 13.54 -2.82
CA ARG A 625 13.19 12.57 -2.98
C ARG A 625 12.40 12.30 -1.70
N ASP A 626 13.06 12.36 -0.55
CA ASP A 626 12.42 12.13 0.75
C ASP A 626 11.51 13.32 1.12
N ASP A 627 11.91 14.54 0.77
CA ASP A 627 11.09 15.74 0.87
C ASP A 627 9.88 15.69 -0.08
N ILE A 628 10.07 15.26 -1.34
CA ILE A 628 8.99 15.05 -2.33
C ILE A 628 8.02 13.93 -1.89
N THR A 629 8.53 12.93 -1.17
CA THR A 629 7.72 11.81 -0.65
C THR A 629 6.93 12.24 0.58
N ALA A 630 7.54 13.03 1.48
CA ALA A 630 6.88 13.60 2.65
C ALA A 630 5.82 14.65 2.30
N ALA A 631 6.06 15.48 1.27
CA ALA A 631 5.13 16.51 0.82
C ALA A 631 3.83 15.92 0.25
N THR A 632 2.68 16.42 0.70
CA THR A 632 1.38 16.21 0.06
C THR A 632 1.36 16.89 -1.30
N LEU A 633 0.83 16.21 -2.31
CA LEU A 633 0.69 16.77 -3.65
C LEU A 633 -0.37 17.87 -3.75
N ILE A 634 0.02 18.99 -4.34
CA ILE A 634 -0.88 20.03 -4.85
C ILE A 634 -0.94 19.90 -6.39
N ARG A 635 -2.13 20.01 -6.97
CA ARG A 635 -2.35 20.02 -8.42
C ARG A 635 -3.13 21.26 -8.85
N ASP A 636 -2.68 21.92 -9.91
CA ASP A 636 -3.45 22.94 -10.64
C ASP A 636 -3.68 22.47 -12.10
N GLY A 637 -4.81 22.87 -12.67
CA GLY A 637 -5.30 22.35 -13.95
C GLY A 637 -5.85 20.91 -13.90
N ALA A 638 -6.21 20.42 -15.09
CA ALA A 638 -6.72 19.07 -15.33
C ALA A 638 -5.63 18.14 -15.89
N VAL A 639 -5.78 16.83 -15.68
CA VAL A 639 -4.85 15.83 -16.24
C VAL A 639 -4.92 15.86 -17.77
N GLY A 640 -3.78 16.00 -18.45
CA GLY A 640 -3.71 16.25 -19.90
C GLY A 640 -3.92 17.71 -20.33
N GLY A 641 -4.08 18.63 -19.38
CA GLY A 641 -4.32 20.06 -19.60
C GLY A 641 -3.14 20.85 -20.16
N SER A 642 -3.27 22.18 -20.17
CA SER A 642 -2.24 23.13 -20.64
C SER A 642 -2.45 24.51 -19.98
N PRO A 643 -1.83 24.79 -18.83
CA PRO A 643 -0.89 23.92 -18.12
C PRO A 643 -1.61 22.82 -17.30
N GLU A 644 -0.89 21.77 -17.00
CA GLU A 644 -1.18 20.79 -15.93
C GLU A 644 0.00 20.85 -14.95
N VAL A 645 -0.24 21.27 -13.71
CA VAL A 645 0.82 21.59 -12.74
C VAL A 645 0.73 20.66 -11.53
N TYR A 646 1.88 20.22 -11.03
CA TYR A 646 2.03 19.47 -9.78
C TYR A 646 3.13 20.09 -8.93
N GLU A 647 2.82 20.41 -7.67
CA GLU A 647 3.78 20.88 -6.66
C GLU A 647 3.89 19.84 -5.53
N LYS A 648 5.13 19.43 -5.22
CA LYS A 648 5.51 18.62 -4.06
C LYS A 648 6.73 19.25 -3.39
N ILE A 649 6.51 20.38 -2.72
CA ILE A 649 7.51 21.07 -1.90
C ILE A 649 7.23 20.75 -0.42
N ASN A 650 8.25 20.30 0.31
CA ASN A 650 8.15 20.07 1.75
C ASN A 650 8.17 21.43 2.49
N PRO A 651 7.08 21.83 3.17
CA PRO A 651 7.01 23.15 3.84
C PRO A 651 8.02 23.32 4.98
N ALA A 652 8.57 22.23 5.54
CA ALA A 652 9.56 22.29 6.61
C ALA A 652 11.00 22.57 6.12
N THR A 653 11.30 22.33 4.83
CA THR A 653 12.67 22.43 4.28
C THR A 653 12.77 23.31 3.04
N GLY A 654 11.63 23.63 2.40
CA GLY A 654 11.56 24.28 1.09
C GLY A 654 12.13 23.42 -0.06
N LYS A 655 12.53 22.18 0.19
CA LYS A 655 13.00 21.26 -0.84
C LYS A 655 11.81 20.59 -1.54
N GLY A 656 11.98 20.25 -2.81
CA GLY A 656 10.98 19.47 -3.54
C GLY A 656 10.94 19.78 -5.03
N ALA A 657 9.82 19.46 -5.67
CA ALA A 657 9.65 19.65 -7.11
C ALA A 657 8.39 20.44 -7.46
N VAL A 658 8.47 21.18 -8.56
CA VAL A 658 7.30 21.58 -9.36
C VAL A 658 7.49 21.00 -10.76
N VAL A 659 6.44 20.38 -11.28
CA VAL A 659 6.40 19.84 -12.64
C VAL A 659 5.21 20.45 -13.37
N VAL A 660 5.46 21.02 -14.55
CA VAL A 660 4.44 21.62 -15.41
C VAL A 660 4.44 20.92 -16.75
N PHE A 661 3.31 20.34 -17.13
CA PHE A 661 3.08 19.77 -18.45
C PHE A 661 2.28 20.76 -19.30
N SER A 662 2.56 20.78 -20.60
CA SER A 662 1.65 21.37 -21.59
C SER A 662 1.63 20.49 -22.83
N SER A 663 0.47 20.38 -23.47
CA SER A 663 0.33 19.83 -24.83
C SER A 663 0.40 20.94 -25.90
N HIS A 664 0.30 22.20 -25.49
CA HIS A 664 0.23 23.37 -26.36
C HIS A 664 1.48 24.27 -26.22
N PRO A 665 2.05 24.79 -27.33
CA PRO A 665 3.06 25.84 -27.28
C PRO A 665 2.49 27.13 -26.68
N GLY A 666 3.30 27.83 -25.89
CA GLY A 666 2.89 29.06 -25.21
C GLY A 666 3.80 29.46 -24.05
N LYS A 667 3.55 30.65 -23.51
CA LYS A 667 4.19 31.17 -22.29
C LYS A 667 3.18 31.10 -21.14
N TYR A 668 3.53 30.39 -20.08
CA TYR A 668 2.70 30.15 -18.90
C TYR A 668 3.40 30.66 -17.65
N SER A 669 2.65 30.93 -16.58
CA SER A 669 3.19 31.30 -15.27
C SER A 669 2.51 30.54 -14.14
N TYR A 670 3.27 30.25 -13.08
CA TYR A 670 2.79 29.59 -11.87
C TYR A 670 3.46 30.22 -10.64
N VAL A 671 2.76 30.24 -9.50
CA VAL A 671 3.32 30.72 -8.22
C VAL A 671 3.20 29.59 -7.20
N THR A 672 4.31 29.26 -6.54
CA THR A 672 4.36 28.11 -5.63
C THR A 672 3.56 28.34 -4.35
N HIS A 673 2.84 27.32 -3.88
CA HIS A 673 2.07 27.38 -2.64
C HIS A 673 2.97 27.39 -1.40
N TYR A 674 4.11 26.69 -1.45
CA TYR A 674 5.12 26.70 -0.39
C TYR A 674 6.38 27.44 -0.82
N LYS A 675 7.05 28.10 0.13
CA LYS A 675 8.26 28.91 -0.12
C LYS A 675 9.45 27.98 -0.39
N PRO A 676 9.98 27.90 -1.63
CA PRO A 676 11.01 26.92 -1.95
C PRO A 676 12.42 27.40 -1.60
N SER A 677 13.32 26.44 -1.49
CA SER A 677 14.76 26.64 -1.40
C SER A 677 15.27 27.45 -2.59
N ARG A 678 16.30 28.27 -2.36
CA ARG A 678 16.92 29.13 -3.38
C ARG A 678 18.02 28.44 -4.20
N LYS A 679 18.30 27.15 -3.93
CA LYS A 679 19.04 26.29 -4.86
C LYS A 679 18.07 25.65 -5.84
N ILE A 680 18.37 25.70 -7.14
CA ILE A 680 17.43 25.29 -8.21
C ILE A 680 18.19 24.52 -9.29
N SER A 681 17.60 23.42 -9.77
CA SER A 681 17.86 22.89 -11.12
C SER A 681 16.55 22.96 -11.91
N ALA A 682 16.61 23.31 -13.19
CA ALA A 682 15.44 23.39 -14.06
C ALA A 682 15.75 22.94 -15.50
N THR A 683 14.74 22.42 -16.18
CA THR A 683 14.76 22.13 -17.62
C THR A 683 14.82 23.41 -18.48
N ARG A 684 15.16 23.25 -19.77
CA ARG A 684 15.16 24.34 -20.77
C ARG A 684 13.86 25.15 -20.78
N GLY A 685 13.94 26.47 -21.01
CA GLY A 685 12.76 27.34 -21.14
C GLY A 685 11.98 27.52 -19.84
N VAL A 686 12.68 27.63 -18.70
CA VAL A 686 12.12 28.00 -17.40
C VAL A 686 12.92 29.17 -16.83
N GLU A 687 12.21 30.22 -16.45
CA GLU A 687 12.71 31.34 -15.64
C GLU A 687 12.09 31.22 -14.25
N VAL A 688 12.91 31.34 -13.19
CA VAL A 688 12.44 31.33 -11.80
C VAL A 688 12.81 32.64 -11.13
N THR A 689 11.79 33.43 -10.82
CA THR A 689 11.91 34.63 -10.00
C THR A 689 11.23 34.38 -8.65
N TYR A 690 11.27 35.37 -7.74
CA TYR A 690 10.61 35.26 -6.44
C TYR A 690 9.92 36.56 -6.09
N ASP A 691 8.77 36.47 -5.42
CA ASP A 691 8.06 37.64 -4.91
C ASP A 691 8.64 38.16 -3.58
N ASN A 692 8.04 39.24 -3.07
CA ASN A 692 8.43 39.90 -1.83
C ASN A 692 8.19 39.05 -0.57
N GLU A 693 7.30 38.04 -0.63
CA GLU A 693 7.04 37.13 0.48
C GLU A 693 7.94 35.90 0.46
N GLY A 694 8.49 35.59 -0.71
CA GLY A 694 9.51 34.59 -0.94
C GLY A 694 9.05 33.32 -1.65
N TYR A 695 7.83 33.30 -2.21
CA TYR A 695 7.36 32.22 -3.10
C TYR A 695 8.06 32.32 -4.46
N ALA A 696 8.22 31.19 -5.17
CA ALA A 696 8.78 31.20 -6.52
C ALA A 696 7.69 31.55 -7.54
N VAL A 697 7.99 32.54 -8.38
CA VAL A 697 7.18 32.93 -9.54
C VAL A 697 7.86 32.33 -10.77
N LEU A 698 7.28 31.23 -11.25
CA LEU A 698 7.75 30.48 -12.41
C LEU A 698 7.23 31.13 -13.69
N THR A 699 8.09 31.23 -14.69
CA THR A 699 7.74 31.61 -16.06
C THR A 699 8.25 30.53 -17.01
N LEU A 700 7.35 29.93 -17.79
CA LEU A 700 7.61 28.69 -18.51
C LEU A 700 7.25 28.84 -19.99
N GLU A 701 8.20 28.56 -20.89
CA GLU A 701 8.02 28.68 -22.33
C GLU A 701 8.05 27.30 -23.01
N PHE A 702 6.93 26.90 -23.60
CA PHE A 702 6.78 25.64 -24.33
C PHE A 702 6.76 25.92 -25.84
N SER A 703 7.60 25.22 -26.59
CA SER A 703 7.59 25.25 -28.07
C SER A 703 6.90 24.03 -28.70
N LYS A 704 6.61 23.00 -27.89
CA LYS A 704 5.97 21.73 -28.24
C LYS A 704 5.24 21.19 -27.01
N ALA A 705 4.57 20.04 -27.15
CA ALA A 705 4.21 19.20 -26.02
C ALA A 705 5.48 18.66 -25.34
N GLU A 706 5.73 19.06 -24.10
CA GLU A 706 6.83 18.59 -23.24
C GLU A 706 6.49 18.83 -21.76
N ALA A 707 7.38 18.47 -20.85
CA ALA A 707 7.28 18.88 -19.45
C ALA A 707 8.44 19.80 -19.04
N LYS A 708 8.14 20.72 -18.13
CA LYS A 708 9.14 21.47 -17.36
C LYS A 708 9.28 20.83 -16.00
N ILE A 709 10.52 20.54 -15.61
CA ILE A 709 10.87 20.01 -14.29
C ILE A 709 11.69 21.08 -13.57
N ILE A 710 11.27 21.44 -12.36
CA ILE A 710 11.95 22.39 -11.48
C ILE A 710 12.19 21.69 -10.14
N LEU A 711 13.46 21.55 -9.76
CA LEU A 711 13.90 20.86 -8.54
C LEU A 711 14.53 21.88 -7.57
N PHE A 712 13.93 22.01 -6.40
CA PHE A 712 14.34 22.96 -5.36
C PHE A 712 15.13 22.26 -4.25
N GLY A 713 16.27 22.84 -3.88
CA GLY A 713 17.13 22.39 -2.79
C GLY A 713 18.23 21.41 -3.18
N VAL A 714 18.30 21.04 -4.47
CA VAL A 714 19.41 20.25 -5.04
C VAL A 714 20.72 21.08 -5.05
N SER A 715 21.86 20.42 -5.00
CA SER A 715 23.17 21.03 -5.23
C SER A 715 23.72 20.57 -6.58
N LEU A 716 24.30 21.53 -7.31
CA LEU A 716 25.04 21.35 -8.56
C LEU A 716 26.43 20.76 -8.31
#